data_AF-A0A142Y5B3-F1
#
_entry.id   AF-A0A142Y5B3-F1
#
_cell.length_a   1.000
_cell.length_b   1.000
_cell.length_c   1.000
_cell.angle_alpha   90.00
_cell.angle_beta   90.00
_cell.angle_gamma   90.00
#
_symmetry.space_group_name_H-M   'P 1'
#
loop_
_entity.id
_entity.type
_entity.pdbx_description
1 polymer ?
#
loop_
_entity_poly.entity_id
_entity_poly.type
_entity_poly.pdbx_seq_one_letter_code
_entity_poly.pdbx_strand_id
1 'polypeptide(L)'
;MNRSKSKCWIANACCWFAPIIPLAVFIVCIFMPHSLLAEDVGERWGTEEREREYYPIVNIPMPKDAVIEAGAFATLPDGRIAVGTRHGEIYFLDGIDAKKPNPTYHRFATGLDEIFGLAWEKDSLRVTQSCELTRVRDTNGDGVADRFETLSDDWGYANYHEYAFGSQVDREGNQFVALGLSASYHSHAWNRGFIMKVAPDGKTTAFASGLRSPGGIGFDEHDALFYVESQGPWNCSCSLKAVAPQSFHGHPASFHWYPYSPELGPIPEMPKPGSRIVLEKKRIKQLTPYAVIFPYVRMGRSITAFSVDRTGGKFGPFENQMFLGDYTQSILMRATTEQVNGVWQGACYPFREGISTGILNVEFTPEGNLVSGGTNRGWPVRGIKPFALERVEWSGKMPFEINRITIEPDGFQITFTKPVEPVTGSSPASYSISAFTHPYHGAYGGPEIEKKSPAVKKVVLAPDGLSAKISLEELEQGFVYEFDLVRLRSRDSEELLHRNAFYTVNEVPAKRNVLVSTKAIDENPLVPGEDRIDTPDISDGLCVHNLFQSNMVVQRDRPIPVWGWASPGEQVTVTLGEESRVIKAAADRTWKVEFSPMPASTNPRSIVVQGKDAKIELTNILVGDVWLLGGQSNMEFELHKVEEGPLEILSANFDQIRLFTVPQLNGPETKTSFPRQYQWNDFFSQHFRQGYWDVCTPESVRDMSGIGYVFGRRIHMATRVPIGIMDVSRGGTTLAAWTPIEVLTKINSPELQSTLLDWDTRVAEFDPQKDLERRIKQFDEREANLKAQGKPIPKNRKRPNELLPGPAVDMNRPGNLFAGTISTIAGLPVKGAIWHQGYNDALQPNGHKLYAAVFPEMIKAWRSVLNDPNMPFGIITQETQDQPQTLENFLPPMVDEGVYIREVHYQTFLKLRDQGDKNIGYASSFDQHRAWYHPQIKVPVGERIAKWALATQYGKSIRWLPPQLQECKIEPGKITLKLDTWAIPFHDGPIQGFAIAGKDGRFQPAKAVWLDKNEGKGEPNWERSTIVLSSELVPEPIYFRYAWARNPLENLKSSENAGLPFDTQRNDSFSLADMVEIYTGKKTTTPGVISPKESRELVQALQAEDKKRRFFEARKLLDEKSGFSSGR
;
A
#
# COMPACT_ATOMS: atom_id res chain seq x y z
N MET A 1 -20.80 44.06 -56.34
CA MET A 1 -22.23 43.67 -56.36
C MET A 1 -22.31 42.21 -55.99
N ASN A 2 -23.13 41.75 -55.05
CA ASN A 2 -23.96 42.43 -54.04
C ASN A 2 -24.75 41.31 -53.35
N ARG A 3 -25.15 41.35 -52.08
CA ARG A 3 -25.00 42.18 -50.87
C ARG A 3 -26.01 41.49 -49.92
N SER A 4 -25.91 41.43 -48.60
CA SER A 4 -25.36 42.39 -47.66
C SER A 4 -25.34 41.66 -46.30
N LYS A 5 -24.22 41.64 -45.59
CA LYS A 5 -23.87 42.63 -44.56
C LYS A 5 -24.64 42.37 -43.24
N SER A 6 -24.05 42.45 -42.05
CA SER A 6 -22.68 42.80 -41.67
C SER A 6 -22.64 43.01 -40.16
N LYS A 7 -21.45 42.72 -39.60
CA LYS A 7 -20.74 43.51 -38.58
C LYS A 7 -21.29 43.46 -37.15
N CYS A 8 -20.47 43.10 -36.14
CA CYS A 8 -19.26 43.80 -35.68
C CYS A 8 -19.63 45.24 -35.29
N TRP A 9 -19.32 45.73 -34.10
CA TRP A 9 -18.08 46.42 -33.72
C TRP A 9 -18.10 46.48 -32.19
N ILE A 10 -17.05 46.04 -31.47
CA ILE A 10 -15.78 46.77 -31.24
C ILE A 10 -16.09 48.13 -30.61
N ALA A 11 -15.43 48.60 -29.56
CA ALA A 11 -14.48 48.12 -28.57
C ALA A 11 -14.09 49.40 -27.80
N ASN A 12 -13.39 49.21 -26.67
CA ASN A 12 -12.31 50.08 -26.21
C ASN A 12 -12.67 51.48 -25.70
N ALA A 13 -12.01 52.04 -24.69
CA ALA A 13 -10.96 51.56 -23.79
C ALA A 13 -10.69 52.67 -22.75
N CYS A 14 -9.84 52.32 -21.78
CA CYS A 14 -9.00 53.20 -20.96
C CYS A 14 -9.68 53.90 -19.77
N CYS A 15 -9.07 54.05 -18.59
CA CYS A 15 -7.85 53.48 -18.00
C CYS A 15 -7.87 53.89 -16.49
N TRP A 16 -7.42 52.96 -15.63
CA TRP A 16 -6.63 53.15 -14.41
C TRP A 16 -7.11 54.11 -13.31
N PHE A 17 -7.43 53.57 -12.12
CA PHE A 17 -6.56 53.53 -10.92
C PHE A 17 -7.28 52.72 -9.80
N ALA A 18 -6.56 51.80 -9.15
CA ALA A 18 -6.99 51.07 -7.95
C ALA A 18 -6.72 51.95 -6.69
N PRO A 19 -7.33 51.71 -5.48
CA PRO A 19 -7.21 50.42 -4.77
C PRO A 19 -8.37 49.97 -3.80
N ILE A 20 -8.36 48.66 -3.48
CA ILE A 20 -8.80 47.98 -2.22
C ILE A 20 -10.33 47.80 -1.88
N ILE A 21 -10.80 46.55 -2.12
CA ILE A 21 -11.66 45.57 -1.36
C ILE A 21 -12.30 46.02 0.00
N PRO A 22 -13.48 45.51 0.49
CA PRO A 22 -14.19 44.26 0.14
C PRO A 22 -15.71 44.32 -0.14
N LEU A 23 -16.15 43.23 -0.76
CA LEU A 23 -17.49 42.86 -1.18
C LEU A 23 -18.17 41.97 -0.12
N ALA A 24 -19.44 42.23 0.19
CA ALA A 24 -20.39 41.25 0.74
C ALA A 24 -21.59 41.18 -0.21
N VAL A 25 -21.89 40.00 -0.76
CA VAL A 25 -23.00 39.77 -1.69
C VAL A 25 -23.98 38.78 -1.08
N PHE A 26 -25.24 39.23 -1.02
CA PHE A 26 -26.45 38.45 -0.76
C PHE A 26 -26.80 37.56 -1.96
N ILE A 27 -27.21 36.32 -1.69
CA ILE A 27 -27.70 35.35 -2.69
C ILE A 27 -29.22 35.45 -2.78
N VAL A 28 -29.74 35.61 -4.01
CA VAL A 28 -31.15 35.36 -4.38
C VAL A 28 -31.16 34.38 -5.55
N CYS A 29 -32.00 33.35 -5.43
CA CYS A 29 -32.15 32.22 -6.35
C CYS A 29 -32.87 32.61 -7.67
N ILE A 30 -32.38 32.11 -8.80
CA ILE A 30 -33.12 32.03 -10.08
C ILE A 30 -32.94 30.62 -10.66
N PHE A 31 -34.05 29.94 -10.94
CA PHE A 31 -34.13 28.67 -11.67
C PHE A 31 -33.85 28.87 -13.18
N MET A 32 -33.00 28.03 -13.78
CA MET A 32 -32.93 27.81 -15.23
C MET A 32 -33.23 26.35 -15.59
N PRO A 33 -33.85 26.07 -16.75
CA PRO A 33 -34.27 24.73 -17.16
C PRO A 33 -33.08 23.87 -17.62
N HIS A 34 -33.07 22.61 -17.21
CA HIS A 34 -32.06 21.63 -17.61
C HIS A 34 -32.23 21.29 -19.10
N SER A 35 -31.20 21.61 -19.89
CA SER A 35 -31.05 21.07 -21.25
C SER A 35 -30.52 19.63 -21.11
N LEU A 36 -31.24 18.66 -21.67
CA LEU A 36 -30.74 17.28 -21.86
C LEU A 36 -29.50 17.34 -22.75
N LEU A 37 -28.31 17.25 -22.16
CA LEU A 37 -27.07 17.06 -22.90
C LEU A 37 -27.05 15.62 -23.44
N ALA A 38 -26.91 15.47 -24.76
CA ALA A 38 -26.63 14.17 -25.36
C ALA A 38 -25.29 13.64 -24.82
N GLU A 39 -25.25 12.38 -24.38
CA GLU A 39 -24.01 11.79 -23.86
C GLU A 39 -22.97 11.63 -24.97
N ASP A 40 -21.76 12.10 -24.72
CA ASP A 40 -20.62 11.97 -25.62
C ASP A 40 -20.19 10.49 -25.75
N VAL A 41 -20.16 9.96 -26.99
CA VAL A 41 -19.73 8.58 -27.31
C VAL A 41 -18.28 8.52 -27.83
N GLY A 42 -17.52 9.61 -27.71
CA GLY A 42 -16.12 9.71 -28.11
C GLY A 42 -15.92 9.86 -29.63
N GLU A 43 -14.75 10.38 -30.00
CA GLU A 43 -14.34 10.52 -31.40
C GLU A 43 -14.08 9.16 -32.08
N ARG A 44 -14.06 9.18 -33.41
CA ARG A 44 -13.59 8.06 -34.23
C ARG A 44 -12.08 8.14 -34.36
N TRP A 45 -11.42 7.00 -34.57
CA TRP A 45 -9.98 6.98 -34.93
C TRP A 45 -9.72 7.61 -36.29
N GLY A 46 -10.74 7.62 -37.16
CA GLY A 46 -10.65 8.23 -38.49
C GLY A 46 -9.93 7.33 -39.50
N THR A 47 -9.83 6.03 -39.20
CA THR A 47 -9.13 5.03 -39.99
C THR A 47 -10.07 4.11 -40.77
N GLU A 48 -11.40 4.23 -40.57
CA GLU A 48 -12.43 3.36 -41.16
C GLU A 48 -12.26 3.09 -42.67
N GLU A 49 -11.99 4.14 -43.45
CA GLU A 49 -11.86 4.03 -44.92
C GLU A 49 -10.61 3.22 -45.32
N ARG A 50 -9.49 3.43 -44.62
CA ARG A 50 -8.23 2.72 -44.86
C ARG A 50 -8.30 1.28 -44.37
N GLU A 51 -8.92 1.05 -43.23
CA GLU A 51 -9.11 -0.29 -42.66
C GLU A 51 -9.88 -1.22 -43.60
N ARG A 52 -10.90 -0.68 -44.31
CA ARG A 52 -11.73 -1.44 -45.25
C ARG A 52 -10.93 -2.12 -46.35
N GLU A 53 -9.78 -1.56 -46.74
CA GLU A 53 -8.91 -2.19 -47.75
C GLU A 53 -8.36 -3.53 -47.28
N TYR A 54 -8.08 -3.65 -45.98
CA TYR A 54 -7.45 -4.82 -45.38
C TYR A 54 -8.48 -5.76 -44.75
N TYR A 55 -9.49 -5.19 -44.11
CA TYR A 55 -10.51 -5.88 -43.32
C TYR A 55 -11.92 -5.36 -43.65
N PRO A 56 -12.47 -5.71 -44.82
CA PRO A 56 -13.84 -5.37 -45.17
C PRO A 56 -14.86 -5.98 -44.21
N ILE A 57 -15.95 -5.24 -43.97
CA ILE A 57 -17.11 -5.71 -43.20
C ILE A 57 -18.14 -6.26 -44.19
N VAL A 58 -18.54 -7.50 -43.99
CA VAL A 58 -19.58 -8.18 -44.75
C VAL A 58 -20.81 -8.31 -43.85
N ASN A 59 -21.94 -7.75 -44.30
CA ASN A 59 -23.22 -7.95 -43.63
C ASN A 59 -23.72 -9.37 -43.87
N ILE A 60 -24.15 -10.05 -42.81
CA ILE A 60 -24.79 -11.37 -42.88
C ILE A 60 -26.31 -11.15 -42.90
N PRO A 61 -27.00 -11.45 -44.01
CA PRO A 61 -28.44 -11.23 -44.10
C PRO A 61 -29.20 -12.05 -43.07
N MET A 62 -30.16 -11.42 -42.39
CA MET A 62 -31.02 -12.05 -41.39
C MET A 62 -32.46 -12.22 -41.92
N PRO A 63 -33.23 -13.21 -41.43
CA PRO A 63 -34.65 -13.33 -41.74
C PRO A 63 -35.42 -12.10 -41.25
N LYS A 64 -36.40 -11.61 -42.02
CA LYS A 64 -37.14 -10.37 -41.70
C LYS A 64 -37.88 -10.43 -40.36
N ASP A 65 -38.34 -11.62 -39.98
CA ASP A 65 -39.15 -11.84 -38.78
C ASP A 65 -38.32 -12.34 -37.59
N ALA A 66 -36.99 -12.47 -37.75
CA ALA A 66 -36.09 -12.94 -36.71
C ALA A 66 -35.30 -11.78 -36.09
N VAL A 67 -35.39 -11.65 -34.77
CA VAL A 67 -34.66 -10.65 -33.98
C VAL A 67 -33.39 -11.29 -33.43
N ILE A 68 -32.31 -11.26 -34.23
CA ILE A 68 -31.04 -11.89 -33.89
C ILE A 68 -30.16 -10.88 -33.12
N GLU A 69 -30.56 -10.57 -31.88
CA GLU A 69 -29.70 -9.89 -30.89
C GLU A 69 -28.64 -10.90 -30.41
N ALA A 70 -27.61 -11.14 -31.23
CA ALA A 70 -26.62 -12.20 -30.98
C ALA A 70 -25.79 -11.91 -29.72
N GLY A 71 -26.01 -12.69 -28.66
CA GLY A 71 -25.32 -12.60 -27.37
C GLY A 71 -24.19 -13.63 -27.21
N ALA A 72 -24.23 -14.72 -27.97
CA ALA A 72 -23.22 -15.78 -27.92
C ALA A 72 -23.05 -16.50 -29.26
N PHE A 73 -21.85 -17.03 -29.49
CA PHE A 73 -21.51 -17.86 -30.64
C PHE A 73 -20.85 -19.15 -30.19
N ALA A 74 -21.00 -20.21 -30.98
CA ALA A 74 -20.18 -21.41 -30.87
C ALA A 74 -20.00 -22.05 -32.25
N THR A 75 -18.79 -22.51 -32.54
CA THR A 75 -18.51 -23.30 -33.74
C THR A 75 -18.96 -24.74 -33.54
N LEU A 76 -19.76 -25.26 -34.48
CA LEU A 76 -20.20 -26.65 -34.49
C LEU A 76 -19.18 -27.54 -35.21
N PRO A 77 -19.11 -28.84 -34.90
CA PRO A 77 -18.17 -29.77 -35.53
C PRO A 77 -18.34 -29.92 -37.05
N ASP A 78 -19.53 -29.62 -37.56
CA ASP A 78 -19.85 -29.67 -38.99
C ASP A 78 -19.56 -28.36 -39.73
N GLY A 79 -18.98 -27.37 -39.04
CA GLY A 79 -18.58 -26.08 -39.60
C GLY A 79 -19.66 -25.00 -39.57
N ARG A 80 -20.88 -25.31 -39.12
CA ARG A 80 -21.91 -24.30 -38.88
C ARG A 80 -21.59 -23.46 -37.64
N ILE A 81 -22.19 -22.27 -37.54
CA ILE A 81 -22.12 -21.44 -36.33
C ILE A 81 -23.45 -21.48 -35.60
N ALA A 82 -23.42 -21.82 -34.32
CA ALA A 82 -24.53 -21.60 -33.42
C ALA A 82 -24.55 -20.14 -32.93
N VAL A 83 -25.71 -19.51 -32.96
CA VAL A 83 -25.96 -18.15 -32.47
C VAL A 83 -27.00 -18.22 -31.37
N GLY A 84 -26.61 -17.83 -30.16
CA GLY A 84 -27.50 -17.63 -29.02
C GLY A 84 -28.00 -16.20 -29.00
N THR A 85 -29.31 -16.00 -28.91
CA THR A 85 -29.94 -14.68 -28.90
C THR A 85 -30.21 -14.20 -27.48
N ARG A 86 -30.36 -12.88 -27.32
CA ARG A 86 -30.90 -12.30 -26.08
C ARG A 86 -32.36 -12.68 -25.79
N HIS A 87 -33.04 -13.23 -26.77
CA HIS A 87 -34.44 -13.65 -26.69
C HIS A 87 -34.59 -15.14 -26.31
N GLY A 88 -33.49 -15.84 -26.05
CA GLY A 88 -33.52 -17.22 -25.58
C GLY A 88 -33.71 -18.25 -26.69
N GLU A 89 -33.32 -17.92 -27.92
CA GLU A 89 -33.26 -18.87 -29.02
C GLU A 89 -31.82 -19.20 -29.40
N ILE A 90 -31.65 -20.41 -29.93
CA ILE A 90 -30.40 -20.86 -30.54
C ILE A 90 -30.69 -21.15 -32.01
N TYR A 91 -29.95 -20.48 -32.89
CA TYR A 91 -29.99 -20.72 -34.33
C TYR A 91 -28.69 -21.36 -34.80
N PHE A 92 -28.78 -22.37 -35.65
CA PHE A 92 -27.64 -22.88 -36.41
C PHE A 92 -27.63 -22.20 -37.77
N LEU A 93 -26.54 -21.50 -38.06
CA LEU A 93 -26.31 -20.77 -39.28
C LEU A 93 -25.36 -21.56 -40.16
N ASP A 94 -25.75 -21.72 -41.42
CA ASP A 94 -24.91 -22.28 -42.48
C ASP A 94 -24.72 -21.24 -43.58
N GLY A 95 -23.57 -21.27 -44.25
CA GLY A 95 -23.26 -20.39 -45.38
C GLY A 95 -22.87 -18.95 -45.03
N ILE A 96 -22.55 -18.64 -43.77
CA ILE A 96 -22.16 -17.28 -43.37
C ILE A 96 -20.81 -16.84 -43.93
N ASP A 97 -19.90 -17.78 -44.19
CA ASP A 97 -18.57 -17.53 -44.75
C ASP A 97 -18.56 -17.43 -46.28
N ALA A 98 -19.70 -17.63 -46.93
CA ALA A 98 -19.78 -17.43 -48.37
C ALA A 98 -19.41 -15.98 -48.74
N LYS A 99 -18.71 -15.81 -49.88
CA LYS A 99 -18.30 -14.49 -50.39
C LYS A 99 -19.46 -13.49 -50.50
N LYS A 100 -20.66 -13.99 -50.79
CA LYS A 100 -21.92 -13.25 -50.69
C LYS A 100 -22.84 -14.09 -49.80
N PRO A 101 -22.88 -13.83 -48.48
CA PRO A 101 -23.63 -14.69 -47.56
C PRO A 101 -25.12 -14.64 -47.89
N ASN A 102 -25.73 -15.81 -48.04
CA ASN A 102 -27.17 -16.01 -48.05
C ASN A 102 -27.49 -17.17 -47.11
N PRO A 103 -27.27 -16.97 -45.80
CA PRO A 103 -27.23 -18.05 -44.85
C PRO A 103 -28.62 -18.62 -44.58
N THR A 104 -28.67 -19.91 -44.24
CA THR A 104 -29.88 -20.54 -43.71
C THR A 104 -29.86 -20.45 -42.19
N TYR A 105 -31.01 -20.07 -41.60
CA TYR A 105 -31.20 -20.04 -40.16
C TYR A 105 -32.08 -21.22 -39.75
N HIS A 106 -31.50 -22.18 -39.04
CA HIS A 106 -32.25 -23.27 -38.45
C HIS A 106 -32.42 -23.03 -36.96
N ARG A 107 -33.65 -22.87 -36.48
CA ARG A 107 -33.91 -22.67 -35.05
C ARG A 107 -33.78 -24.00 -34.32
N PHE A 108 -32.66 -24.19 -33.64
CA PHE A 108 -32.35 -25.41 -32.88
C PHE A 108 -33.09 -25.45 -31.54
N ALA A 109 -33.11 -24.35 -30.79
CA ALA A 109 -33.75 -24.28 -29.48
C ALA A 109 -34.49 -22.95 -29.26
N THR A 110 -35.48 -22.96 -28.36
CA THR A 110 -36.23 -21.78 -27.90
C THR A 110 -36.73 -22.01 -26.47
N GLY A 111 -37.14 -20.95 -25.77
CA GLY A 111 -37.64 -21.02 -24.40
C GLY A 111 -36.57 -20.94 -23.32
N LEU A 112 -35.34 -20.60 -23.70
CA LEU A 112 -34.26 -20.24 -22.78
C LEU A 112 -34.43 -18.78 -22.32
N ASP A 113 -33.69 -18.37 -21.30
CA ASP A 113 -33.51 -16.96 -20.93
C ASP A 113 -32.42 -16.32 -21.82
N GLU A 114 -32.07 -15.07 -21.57
CA GLU A 114 -31.02 -14.33 -22.27
C GLU A 114 -29.69 -15.14 -22.29
N ILE A 115 -29.18 -15.44 -23.49
CA ILE A 115 -28.01 -16.32 -23.67
C ILE A 115 -26.74 -15.48 -23.75
N PHE A 116 -25.78 -15.79 -22.88
CA PHE A 116 -24.52 -15.09 -22.71
C PHE A 116 -23.27 -15.95 -22.94
N GLY A 117 -23.45 -17.26 -23.18
CA GLY A 117 -22.37 -18.17 -23.49
C GLY A 117 -22.87 -19.42 -24.19
N LEU A 118 -22.14 -19.87 -25.21
CA LEU A 118 -22.35 -21.14 -25.89
C LEU A 118 -21.03 -21.88 -25.99
N ALA A 119 -21.02 -23.14 -25.59
CA ALA A 119 -19.90 -24.04 -25.79
C ALA A 119 -20.41 -25.38 -26.32
N TRP A 120 -19.86 -25.83 -27.45
CA TRP A 120 -20.18 -27.15 -27.98
C TRP A 120 -19.39 -28.22 -27.22
N GLU A 121 -20.09 -29.23 -26.71
CA GLU A 121 -19.49 -30.40 -26.07
C GLU A 121 -20.15 -31.67 -26.61
N LYS A 122 -19.37 -32.45 -27.37
CA LYS A 122 -19.76 -33.74 -27.96
C LYS A 122 -20.97 -33.64 -28.90
N ASP A 123 -22.16 -33.90 -28.37
CA ASP A 123 -23.47 -33.95 -29.04
C ASP A 123 -24.43 -32.87 -28.50
N SER A 124 -23.89 -31.88 -27.80
CA SER A 124 -24.70 -30.95 -27.01
C SER A 124 -24.11 -29.55 -26.93
N LEU A 125 -24.98 -28.58 -26.68
CA LEU A 125 -24.58 -27.22 -26.32
C LEU A 125 -24.68 -27.05 -24.81
N ARG A 126 -23.61 -26.54 -24.20
CA ARG A 126 -23.69 -25.91 -22.89
C ARG A 126 -24.04 -24.44 -23.09
N VAL A 127 -25.16 -24.03 -22.52
CA VAL A 127 -25.79 -22.73 -22.70
C VAL A 127 -25.75 -22.01 -21.36
N THR A 128 -24.97 -20.95 -21.27
CA THR A 128 -24.97 -20.07 -20.11
C THR A 128 -26.04 -19.01 -20.31
N GLN A 129 -27.04 -19.04 -19.45
CA GLN A 129 -28.16 -18.11 -19.43
C GLN A 129 -28.26 -17.41 -18.05
N SER A 130 -29.12 -16.40 -17.92
CA SER A 130 -29.16 -15.52 -16.73
C SER A 130 -29.15 -16.27 -15.39
N CYS A 131 -29.87 -17.38 -15.29
CA CYS A 131 -30.12 -18.10 -14.03
C CYS A 131 -29.39 -19.45 -13.91
N GLU A 132 -28.88 -20.03 -15.00
CA GLU A 132 -28.31 -21.38 -14.97
C GLU A 132 -27.37 -21.68 -16.15
N LEU A 133 -26.59 -22.75 -16.02
CA LEU A 133 -25.90 -23.41 -17.11
C LEU A 133 -26.67 -24.66 -17.52
N THR A 134 -27.12 -24.69 -18.77
CA THR A 134 -28.02 -25.73 -19.28
C THR A 134 -27.37 -26.48 -20.42
N ARG A 135 -27.45 -27.80 -20.38
CA ARG A 135 -27.08 -28.69 -21.48
C ARG A 135 -28.30 -28.90 -22.37
N VAL A 136 -28.18 -28.53 -23.63
CA VAL A 136 -29.25 -28.57 -24.63
C VAL A 136 -28.88 -29.56 -25.73
N ARG A 137 -29.78 -30.51 -25.99
CA ARG A 137 -29.57 -31.66 -26.89
C ARG A 137 -30.80 -31.97 -27.72
N ASP A 138 -30.54 -32.45 -28.92
CA ASP A 138 -31.49 -33.18 -29.75
C ASP A 138 -31.19 -34.68 -29.56
N THR A 139 -32.10 -35.39 -28.89
CA THR A 139 -31.97 -36.83 -28.58
C THR A 139 -32.67 -37.72 -29.59
N ASN A 140 -33.52 -37.14 -30.45
CA ASN A 140 -34.30 -37.89 -31.44
C ASN A 140 -33.76 -37.72 -32.89
N GLY A 141 -32.85 -36.77 -33.11
CA GLY A 141 -32.18 -36.48 -34.39
C GLY A 141 -33.02 -35.68 -35.39
N ASP A 142 -34.10 -35.02 -34.97
CA ASP A 142 -34.96 -34.22 -35.85
C ASP A 142 -34.42 -32.81 -36.16
N GLY A 143 -33.28 -32.48 -35.57
CA GLY A 143 -32.59 -31.20 -35.71
C GLY A 143 -33.05 -30.15 -34.70
N VAL A 144 -34.00 -30.44 -33.81
CA VAL A 144 -34.52 -29.51 -32.79
C VAL A 144 -34.20 -30.05 -31.41
N ALA A 145 -33.81 -29.19 -30.48
CA ALA A 145 -33.55 -29.60 -29.12
C ALA A 145 -34.83 -30.06 -28.42
N ASP A 146 -34.84 -31.30 -27.92
CA ASP A 146 -35.92 -31.88 -27.11
C ASP A 146 -35.53 -32.09 -25.64
N ARG A 147 -34.24 -31.97 -25.32
CA ARG A 147 -33.71 -32.22 -23.97
C ARG A 147 -32.92 -31.03 -23.45
N PHE A 148 -33.37 -30.53 -22.29
CA PHE A 148 -32.76 -29.43 -21.55
C PHE A 148 -32.43 -29.92 -20.15
N GLU A 149 -31.15 -29.94 -19.80
CA GLU A 149 -30.66 -30.45 -18.52
C GLU A 149 -29.85 -29.36 -17.82
N THR A 150 -30.36 -28.86 -16.70
CA THR A 150 -29.61 -27.95 -15.83
C THR A 150 -28.37 -28.66 -15.32
N LEU A 151 -27.19 -28.17 -15.69
CA LEU A 151 -25.91 -28.63 -15.15
C LEU A 151 -25.61 -27.93 -13.83
N SER A 152 -25.93 -26.64 -13.73
CA SER A 152 -25.85 -25.90 -12.49
C SER A 152 -26.73 -24.66 -12.52
N ASP A 153 -27.39 -24.41 -11.40
CA ASP A 153 -28.20 -23.25 -11.06
C ASP A 153 -27.69 -22.59 -9.75
N ASP A 154 -26.39 -22.75 -9.45
CA ASP A 154 -25.78 -22.37 -8.17
C ASP A 154 -25.45 -20.86 -8.08
N TRP A 155 -26.31 -20.03 -8.67
CA TRP A 155 -26.33 -18.57 -8.54
C TRP A 155 -27.75 -18.02 -8.68
N GLY A 156 -28.01 -16.90 -8.02
CA GLY A 156 -29.35 -16.30 -8.00
C GLY A 156 -29.55 -15.32 -9.14
N TYR A 157 -30.79 -14.94 -9.41
CA TYR A 157 -31.14 -13.85 -10.34
C TYR A 157 -32.31 -13.03 -9.79
N ALA A 158 -32.19 -11.70 -9.81
CA ALA A 158 -33.15 -10.76 -9.24
C ALA A 158 -33.31 -9.47 -10.06
N ASN A 159 -32.37 -9.15 -10.96
CA ASN A 159 -32.37 -7.90 -11.72
C ASN A 159 -31.76 -8.09 -13.11
N TYR A 160 -32.28 -7.38 -14.12
CA TYR A 160 -31.79 -7.47 -15.50
C TYR A 160 -30.29 -7.14 -15.68
N HIS A 161 -29.68 -6.40 -14.76
CA HIS A 161 -28.24 -6.09 -14.78
C HIS A 161 -27.34 -7.22 -14.25
N GLU A 162 -27.91 -8.38 -13.89
CA GLU A 162 -27.17 -9.53 -13.37
C GLU A 162 -26.81 -10.52 -14.49
N TYR A 163 -25.89 -10.12 -15.35
CA TYR A 163 -25.41 -10.96 -16.46
C TYR A 163 -24.59 -12.16 -15.97
N ALA A 164 -24.61 -13.26 -16.72
CA ALA A 164 -23.87 -14.50 -16.44
C ALA A 164 -23.13 -14.96 -17.70
N PHE A 165 -21.87 -14.59 -17.88
CA PHE A 165 -21.10 -14.92 -19.09
C PHE A 165 -20.36 -16.25 -18.93
N GLY A 166 -20.50 -17.15 -19.91
CA GLY A 166 -19.86 -18.46 -19.89
C GLY A 166 -18.62 -18.53 -20.79
N SER A 167 -17.56 -19.19 -20.32
CA SER A 167 -16.38 -19.49 -21.12
C SER A 167 -16.63 -20.68 -22.06
N GLN A 168 -15.69 -20.91 -22.98
CA GLN A 168 -15.54 -22.25 -23.58
C GLN A 168 -15.15 -23.28 -22.49
N VAL A 169 -15.29 -24.57 -22.79
CA VAL A 169 -14.88 -25.63 -21.86
C VAL A 169 -13.35 -25.78 -21.85
N ASP A 170 -12.78 -25.97 -20.66
CA ASP A 170 -11.35 -26.26 -20.51
C ASP A 170 -11.02 -27.72 -20.87
N ARG A 171 -9.73 -28.07 -20.80
CA ARG A 171 -9.24 -29.42 -21.13
C ARG A 171 -9.75 -30.52 -20.18
N GLU A 172 -10.17 -30.15 -18.98
CA GLU A 172 -10.77 -31.05 -17.98
C GLU A 172 -12.30 -31.13 -18.13
N GLY A 173 -12.88 -30.38 -19.06
CA GLY A 173 -14.32 -30.30 -19.31
C GLY A 173 -15.07 -29.37 -18.36
N ASN A 174 -14.35 -28.54 -17.59
CA ASN A 174 -14.95 -27.52 -16.73
C ASN A 174 -15.35 -26.30 -17.56
N GLN A 175 -16.35 -25.56 -17.09
CA GLN A 175 -16.75 -24.27 -17.65
C GLN A 175 -16.76 -23.20 -16.57
N PHE A 176 -16.28 -22.01 -16.91
CA PHE A 176 -16.23 -20.87 -16.00
C PHE A 176 -17.35 -19.88 -16.32
N VAL A 177 -18.07 -19.43 -15.29
CA VAL A 177 -19.20 -18.50 -15.43
C VAL A 177 -18.91 -17.23 -14.62
N ALA A 178 -18.77 -16.10 -15.31
CA ALA A 178 -18.57 -14.78 -14.70
C ALA A 178 -19.90 -14.10 -14.40
N LEU A 179 -20.18 -13.86 -13.11
CA LEU A 179 -21.45 -13.33 -12.64
C LEU A 179 -21.34 -11.84 -12.29
N GLY A 180 -22.09 -10.99 -13.01
CA GLY A 180 -22.16 -9.56 -12.76
C GLY A 180 -22.92 -9.19 -11.48
N LEU A 181 -22.74 -7.96 -11.02
CA LEU A 181 -23.42 -7.41 -9.84
C LEU A 181 -24.84 -6.96 -10.15
N SER A 182 -25.71 -7.09 -9.14
CA SER A 182 -27.02 -6.47 -9.08
C SER A 182 -26.92 -4.96 -9.30
N ALA A 183 -27.51 -4.52 -10.40
CA ALA A 183 -27.50 -3.12 -10.83
C ALA A 183 -26.10 -2.48 -10.92
N SER A 184 -25.03 -3.25 -11.15
CA SER A 184 -23.63 -2.78 -11.17
C SER A 184 -23.02 -2.29 -9.85
N TYR A 185 -23.73 -2.38 -8.71
CA TYR A 185 -23.24 -1.84 -7.42
C TYR A 185 -23.35 -2.81 -6.25
N HIS A 186 -24.29 -3.75 -6.31
CA HIS A 186 -24.65 -4.60 -5.18
C HIS A 186 -24.58 -6.06 -5.57
N SER A 187 -24.51 -6.95 -4.58
CA SER A 187 -24.60 -8.39 -4.81
C SER A 187 -25.79 -8.92 -4.03
N HIS A 188 -27.01 -8.67 -4.50
CA HIS A 188 -28.23 -9.05 -3.79
C HIS A 188 -28.59 -10.52 -3.99
N ALA A 189 -28.35 -11.03 -5.20
CA ALA A 189 -28.60 -12.42 -5.55
C ALA A 189 -27.38 -13.30 -5.26
N TRP A 190 -27.66 -14.58 -4.98
CA TRP A 190 -26.66 -15.61 -4.62
C TRP A 190 -25.47 -15.61 -5.59
N ASN A 191 -24.25 -15.57 -5.03
CA ASN A 191 -22.96 -15.62 -5.74
C ASN A 191 -22.70 -14.51 -6.79
N ARG A 192 -23.51 -13.44 -6.86
CA ARG A 192 -23.25 -12.33 -7.79
C ARG A 192 -21.94 -11.62 -7.47
N GLY A 193 -21.16 -11.29 -8.50
CA GLY A 193 -19.80 -10.78 -8.35
C GLY A 193 -18.72 -11.85 -8.15
N PHE A 194 -19.06 -13.14 -8.33
CA PHE A 194 -18.10 -14.26 -8.40
C PHE A 194 -17.88 -14.77 -9.83
N ILE A 195 -16.80 -15.52 -10.02
CA ILE A 195 -16.63 -16.46 -11.13
C ILE A 195 -16.84 -17.85 -10.55
N MET A 196 -17.76 -18.62 -11.12
CA MET A 196 -18.03 -20.00 -10.74
C MET A 196 -17.31 -20.95 -11.69
N LYS A 197 -16.79 -22.07 -11.18
CA LYS A 197 -16.27 -23.20 -11.96
C LYS A 197 -17.28 -24.34 -11.88
N VAL A 198 -17.83 -24.75 -13.02
CA VAL A 198 -18.78 -25.87 -13.15
C VAL A 198 -18.06 -27.06 -13.78
N ALA A 199 -17.93 -28.14 -13.04
CA ALA A 199 -17.32 -29.39 -13.49
C ALA A 199 -18.23 -30.16 -14.47
N PRO A 200 -17.71 -31.16 -15.22
CA PRO A 200 -18.51 -31.92 -16.19
C PRO A 200 -19.77 -32.61 -15.62
N ASP A 201 -19.73 -32.97 -14.34
CA ASP A 201 -20.81 -33.61 -13.59
C ASP A 201 -21.84 -32.60 -13.03
N GLY A 202 -21.63 -31.30 -13.27
CA GLY A 202 -22.48 -30.22 -12.76
C GLY A 202 -22.08 -29.70 -11.38
N LYS A 203 -21.05 -30.28 -10.74
CA LYS A 203 -20.56 -29.77 -9.46
C LYS A 203 -19.99 -28.35 -9.64
N THR A 204 -20.56 -27.41 -8.91
CA THR A 204 -20.17 -26.00 -8.97
C THR A 204 -19.41 -25.58 -7.73
N THR A 205 -18.37 -24.76 -7.94
CA THR A 205 -17.52 -24.19 -6.89
C THR A 205 -17.15 -22.76 -7.26
N ALA A 206 -17.10 -21.86 -6.29
CA ALA A 206 -16.61 -20.50 -6.52
C ALA A 206 -15.10 -20.53 -6.84
N PHE A 207 -14.70 -19.83 -7.90
CA PHE A 207 -13.34 -19.85 -8.42
C PHE A 207 -12.61 -18.54 -8.16
N ALA A 208 -13.28 -17.41 -8.36
CA ALA A 208 -12.76 -16.07 -8.12
C ALA A 208 -13.90 -15.11 -7.72
N SER A 209 -13.57 -13.90 -7.29
CA SER A 209 -14.55 -12.93 -6.79
C SER A 209 -14.21 -11.48 -7.17
N GLY A 210 -15.12 -10.56 -6.87
CA GLY A 210 -14.90 -9.13 -6.98
C GLY A 210 -15.13 -8.55 -8.36
N LEU A 211 -16.01 -9.17 -9.13
CA LEU A 211 -16.47 -8.67 -10.43
C LEU A 211 -17.51 -7.57 -10.21
N ARG A 212 -17.58 -6.59 -11.11
CA ARG A 212 -18.69 -5.63 -11.18
C ARG A 212 -19.62 -5.93 -12.34
N SER A 213 -19.15 -5.76 -13.57
CA SER A 213 -19.94 -5.92 -14.80
C SER A 213 -19.06 -6.55 -15.87
N PRO A 214 -18.82 -7.87 -15.79
CA PRO A 214 -18.10 -8.57 -16.84
C PRO A 214 -18.83 -8.39 -18.18
N GLY A 215 -18.08 -8.43 -19.28
CA GLY A 215 -18.60 -8.38 -20.65
C GLY A 215 -18.26 -9.64 -21.46
N GLY A 216 -17.61 -10.63 -20.85
CA GLY A 216 -17.18 -11.88 -21.47
C GLY A 216 -16.03 -12.53 -20.72
N ILE A 217 -15.90 -13.86 -20.79
CA ILE A 217 -14.87 -14.67 -20.13
C ILE A 217 -14.38 -15.75 -21.11
N GLY A 218 -13.08 -16.02 -21.11
CA GLY A 218 -12.45 -16.91 -22.08
C GLY A 218 -10.98 -17.14 -21.78
N PHE A 219 -10.29 -17.86 -22.66
CA PHE A 219 -8.87 -18.18 -22.50
C PHE A 219 -8.02 -17.35 -23.47
N ASP A 220 -6.80 -16.99 -23.08
CA ASP A 220 -5.84 -16.30 -23.94
C ASP A 220 -5.03 -17.29 -24.82
N GLU A 221 -3.96 -16.80 -25.46
CA GLU A 221 -3.06 -17.62 -26.27
C GLU A 221 -2.28 -18.67 -25.46
N HIS A 222 -2.15 -18.48 -24.15
CA HIS A 222 -1.44 -19.36 -23.23
C HIS A 222 -2.37 -20.33 -22.50
N ASP A 223 -3.65 -20.38 -22.89
CA ASP A 223 -4.73 -21.08 -22.20
C ASP A 223 -4.92 -20.63 -20.73
N ALA A 224 -4.47 -19.41 -20.40
CA ALA A 224 -4.79 -18.79 -19.12
C ALA A 224 -6.19 -18.16 -19.19
N LEU A 225 -6.96 -18.24 -18.09
CA LEU A 225 -8.32 -17.74 -18.04
C LEU A 225 -8.33 -16.22 -17.84
N PHE A 226 -9.12 -15.50 -18.64
CA PHE A 226 -9.30 -14.06 -18.56
C PHE A 226 -10.77 -13.69 -18.66
N TYR A 227 -11.11 -12.49 -18.20
CA TYR A 227 -12.40 -11.88 -18.53
C TYR A 227 -12.24 -10.39 -18.80
N VAL A 228 -13.19 -9.83 -19.56
CA VAL A 228 -13.29 -8.40 -19.80
C VAL A 228 -14.33 -7.76 -18.91
N GLU A 229 -14.06 -6.53 -18.50
CA GLU A 229 -14.95 -5.79 -17.61
C GLU A 229 -15.13 -4.34 -18.07
N SER A 230 -16.39 -3.91 -18.12
CA SER A 230 -16.74 -2.52 -18.41
C SER A 230 -16.38 -1.60 -17.24
N GLN A 231 -16.15 -0.33 -17.53
CA GLN A 231 -15.86 0.71 -16.56
C GLN A 231 -16.97 0.86 -15.50
N GLY A 232 -16.60 1.28 -14.28
CA GLY A 232 -17.52 1.55 -13.18
C GLY A 232 -16.81 1.58 -11.83
N PRO A 233 -17.55 1.46 -10.71
CA PRO A 233 -16.98 1.26 -9.38
C PRO A 233 -15.89 0.19 -9.39
N TRP A 234 -14.72 0.55 -8.86
CA TRP A 234 -13.55 -0.31 -8.73
C TRP A 234 -12.97 -0.85 -10.05
N ASN A 235 -13.42 -0.30 -11.19
CA ASN A 235 -12.88 -0.57 -12.52
C ASN A 235 -12.96 0.71 -13.36
N CYS A 236 -12.09 1.70 -13.10
CA CYS A 236 -12.28 3.06 -13.61
C CYS A 236 -12.24 3.21 -15.14
N SER A 237 -11.62 2.26 -15.84
CA SER A 237 -11.69 2.13 -17.30
C SER A 237 -12.04 0.69 -17.65
N CYS A 238 -12.39 0.45 -18.90
CA CYS A 238 -12.55 -0.91 -19.41
C CYS A 238 -11.23 -1.69 -19.27
N SER A 239 -11.30 -2.98 -18.91
CA SER A 239 -10.10 -3.77 -18.62
C SER A 239 -10.24 -5.25 -18.98
N LEU A 240 -9.11 -5.88 -19.32
CA LEU A 240 -8.93 -7.32 -19.41
C LEU A 240 -8.16 -7.80 -18.16
N LYS A 241 -8.65 -8.84 -17.48
CA LYS A 241 -8.08 -9.32 -16.22
C LYS A 241 -7.85 -10.83 -16.24
N ALA A 242 -6.66 -11.26 -15.84
CA ALA A 242 -6.33 -12.68 -15.66
C ALA A 242 -7.05 -13.23 -14.43
N VAL A 243 -7.58 -14.45 -14.52
CA VAL A 243 -8.32 -15.12 -13.45
C VAL A 243 -7.50 -16.30 -12.96
N ALA A 244 -7.34 -16.40 -11.64
CA ALA A 244 -6.68 -17.52 -10.98
C ALA A 244 -7.60 -18.05 -9.87
N PRO A 245 -7.41 -19.29 -9.41
CA PRO A 245 -8.12 -19.77 -8.23
C PRO A 245 -7.94 -18.78 -7.06
N GLN A 246 -9.03 -18.45 -6.39
CA GLN A 246 -9.08 -17.54 -5.23
C GLN A 246 -8.71 -16.08 -5.54
N SER A 247 -8.64 -15.69 -6.83
CA SER A 247 -8.39 -14.29 -7.17
C SER A 247 -9.58 -13.39 -6.86
N PHE A 248 -9.28 -12.15 -6.52
CA PHE A 248 -10.23 -11.06 -6.31
C PHE A 248 -10.00 -10.02 -7.42
N HIS A 249 -11.05 -9.39 -7.92
CA HIS A 249 -10.93 -8.51 -9.09
C HIS A 249 -11.36 -7.06 -8.87
N GLY A 250 -11.60 -6.70 -7.61
CA GLY A 250 -11.59 -5.32 -7.15
C GLY A 250 -12.88 -4.86 -6.50
N HIS A 251 -14.04 -5.42 -6.83
CA HIS A 251 -15.31 -4.95 -6.29
C HIS A 251 -15.71 -5.68 -4.99
N PRO A 252 -15.88 -5.03 -3.83
CA PRO A 252 -16.10 -5.73 -2.56
C PRO A 252 -17.52 -6.23 -2.31
N ALA A 253 -18.49 -5.87 -3.16
CA ALA A 253 -19.91 -6.14 -2.92
C ALA A 253 -20.24 -7.61 -2.62
N SER A 254 -19.48 -8.56 -3.18
CA SER A 254 -19.71 -10.01 -3.02
C SER A 254 -19.13 -10.61 -1.74
N PHE A 255 -18.48 -9.82 -0.87
CA PHE A 255 -17.82 -10.34 0.35
C PHE A 255 -18.75 -11.09 1.30
N HIS A 256 -20.03 -10.74 1.35
CA HIS A 256 -20.99 -11.41 2.23
C HIS A 256 -21.34 -12.85 1.78
N TRP A 257 -20.98 -13.27 0.57
CA TRP A 257 -21.16 -14.65 0.10
C TRP A 257 -20.01 -15.59 0.50
N TYR A 258 -18.84 -15.06 0.85
CA TYR A 258 -17.67 -15.87 1.22
C TYR A 258 -17.90 -16.93 2.32
N PRO A 259 -18.69 -16.69 3.38
CA PRO A 259 -18.98 -17.71 4.38
C PRO A 259 -19.57 -19.00 3.81
N TYR A 260 -20.14 -18.95 2.60
CA TYR A 260 -20.74 -20.08 1.90
C TYR A 260 -19.87 -20.63 0.75
N SER A 261 -18.72 -20.03 0.49
CA SER A 261 -17.78 -20.42 -0.57
C SER A 261 -16.38 -20.63 0.00
N PRO A 262 -16.19 -21.64 0.87
CA PRO A 262 -14.92 -21.89 1.56
C PRO A 262 -13.73 -22.10 0.61
N GLU A 263 -13.98 -22.53 -0.62
CA GLU A 263 -13.00 -22.72 -1.69
C GLU A 263 -12.29 -21.41 -2.10
N LEU A 264 -12.91 -20.24 -1.89
CA LEU A 264 -12.29 -18.93 -2.12
C LEU A 264 -11.28 -18.53 -1.04
N GLY A 265 -11.19 -19.30 0.05
CA GLY A 265 -10.34 -18.97 1.19
C GLY A 265 -10.83 -17.73 1.96
N PRO A 266 -9.93 -17.00 2.64
CA PRO A 266 -10.33 -15.85 3.44
C PRO A 266 -10.84 -14.69 2.59
N ILE A 267 -11.84 -13.96 3.11
CA ILE A 267 -12.37 -12.74 2.51
C ILE A 267 -11.22 -11.76 2.24
N PRO A 268 -11.06 -11.24 1.01
CA PRO A 268 -10.07 -10.24 0.69
C PRO A 268 -10.29 -8.97 1.51
N GLU A 269 -9.24 -8.18 1.70
CA GLU A 269 -9.40 -6.92 2.43
C GLU A 269 -10.23 -5.91 1.61
N MET A 270 -11.02 -5.07 2.30
CA MET A 270 -11.88 -4.06 1.66
C MET A 270 -11.06 -3.04 0.84
N PRO A 271 -11.29 -2.88 -0.48
CA PRO A 271 -10.68 -1.87 -1.35
C PRO A 271 -10.70 -0.45 -0.78
N LYS A 272 -9.59 0.29 -0.88
CA LYS A 272 -9.50 1.68 -0.43
C LYS A 272 -9.71 2.64 -1.61
N PRO A 273 -10.71 3.55 -1.55
CA PRO A 273 -11.00 4.43 -2.68
C PRO A 273 -9.94 5.54 -2.79
N GLY A 274 -9.60 5.93 -4.02
CA GLY A 274 -8.63 6.99 -4.31
C GLY A 274 -7.17 6.51 -4.40
N SER A 275 -6.94 5.19 -4.41
CA SER A 275 -5.63 4.55 -4.59
C SER A 275 -5.31 4.31 -6.08
N ARG A 276 -4.29 3.51 -6.40
CA ARG A 276 -4.06 2.93 -7.74
C ARG A 276 -4.22 1.41 -7.65
N ILE A 277 -4.71 0.72 -8.69
CA ILE A 277 -4.88 -0.73 -8.60
C ILE A 277 -3.55 -1.46 -8.33
N VAL A 278 -2.43 -0.98 -8.92
CA VAL A 278 -1.11 -1.54 -8.64
C VAL A 278 -0.77 -1.41 -7.16
N LEU A 279 -1.18 -0.32 -6.49
CA LEU A 279 -1.04 -0.12 -5.05
C LEU A 279 -2.01 -1.01 -4.27
N GLU A 280 -3.27 -1.15 -4.69
CA GLU A 280 -4.20 -2.01 -3.95
C GLU A 280 -3.88 -3.50 -4.06
N LYS A 281 -3.26 -3.95 -5.15
CA LYS A 281 -2.76 -5.33 -5.31
C LYS A 281 -1.78 -5.70 -4.20
N LYS A 282 -1.04 -4.69 -3.78
CA LYS A 282 0.00 -4.80 -2.79
C LYS A 282 -0.61 -5.03 -1.40
N ARG A 283 -1.83 -4.55 -1.14
CA ARG A 283 -2.59 -4.89 0.06
C ARG A 283 -3.35 -6.18 -0.06
N ILE A 284 -4.21 -6.23 -1.06
CA ILE A 284 -5.18 -7.30 -1.24
C ILE A 284 -4.48 -8.39 -2.02
N LYS A 285 -3.90 -9.37 -1.32
CA LYS A 285 -3.11 -10.46 -1.94
C LYS A 285 -3.87 -11.18 -3.04
N GLN A 286 -5.18 -11.38 -2.85
CA GLN A 286 -6.08 -11.97 -3.83
C GLN A 286 -6.34 -11.06 -5.04
N LEU A 287 -6.22 -9.73 -4.91
CA LEU A 287 -6.53 -8.80 -6.00
C LEU A 287 -5.70 -9.13 -7.23
N THR A 288 -6.26 -9.07 -8.42
CA THR A 288 -5.51 -9.18 -9.68
C THR A 288 -5.51 -7.83 -10.38
N PRO A 289 -4.34 -7.25 -10.71
CA PRO A 289 -4.30 -6.00 -11.46
C PRO A 289 -4.84 -6.20 -12.88
N TYR A 290 -5.15 -5.10 -13.56
CA TYR A 290 -5.59 -5.13 -14.95
C TYR A 290 -4.43 -5.62 -15.83
N ALA A 291 -4.64 -6.68 -16.60
CA ALA A 291 -3.63 -7.12 -17.56
C ALA A 291 -3.55 -6.14 -18.73
N VAL A 292 -4.70 -5.68 -19.23
CA VAL A 292 -4.78 -4.63 -20.26
C VAL A 292 -5.86 -3.63 -19.87
N ILE A 293 -5.50 -2.36 -19.80
CA ILE A 293 -6.45 -1.24 -19.68
C ILE A 293 -6.78 -0.75 -21.09
N PHE A 294 -8.07 -0.61 -21.36
CA PHE A 294 -8.61 0.00 -22.56
C PHE A 294 -9.03 1.43 -22.20
N PRO A 295 -8.27 2.46 -22.62
CA PRO A 295 -8.51 3.83 -22.19
C PRO A 295 -9.91 4.33 -22.59
N TYR A 296 -10.65 4.82 -21.60
CA TYR A 296 -12.06 5.16 -21.72
C TYR A 296 -12.32 6.12 -22.89
N VAL A 297 -13.35 5.83 -23.69
CA VAL A 297 -13.78 6.52 -24.92
C VAL A 297 -12.75 6.60 -26.06
N ARG A 298 -11.51 6.14 -25.84
CA ARG A 298 -10.44 6.10 -26.85
C ARG A 298 -10.27 4.71 -27.44
N MET A 299 -10.44 3.69 -26.60
CA MET A 299 -10.36 2.27 -26.92
C MET A 299 -11.60 1.55 -26.38
N GLY A 300 -12.78 2.11 -26.63
CA GLY A 300 -14.04 1.58 -26.12
C GLY A 300 -14.56 2.27 -24.87
N ARG A 301 -15.86 2.09 -24.64
CA ARG A 301 -16.63 2.61 -23.51
C ARG A 301 -17.38 1.50 -22.78
N SER A 302 -17.68 0.38 -23.42
CA SER A 302 -18.26 -0.81 -22.80
C SER A 302 -17.81 -2.05 -23.61
N ILE A 303 -16.64 -2.58 -23.23
CA ILE A 303 -16.01 -3.69 -23.96
C ILE A 303 -16.77 -5.00 -23.73
N THR A 304 -16.85 -5.82 -24.77
CA THR A 304 -17.66 -7.04 -24.82
C THR A 304 -16.92 -8.15 -25.55
N ALA A 305 -16.99 -9.34 -24.96
CA ALA A 305 -16.39 -10.59 -25.42
C ALA A 305 -14.91 -10.49 -25.82
N PHE A 306 -14.32 -11.66 -26.06
CA PHE A 306 -13.09 -11.74 -26.82
C PHE A 306 -12.90 -13.14 -27.38
N SER A 307 -12.23 -13.22 -28.52
CA SER A 307 -11.80 -14.48 -29.12
C SER A 307 -10.34 -14.39 -29.53
N VAL A 308 -9.58 -15.46 -29.34
CA VAL A 308 -8.18 -15.54 -29.78
C VAL A 308 -8.15 -15.99 -31.24
N ASP A 309 -7.36 -15.30 -32.07
CA ASP A 309 -7.10 -15.74 -33.43
C ASP A 309 -6.23 -16.99 -33.40
N ARG A 310 -6.85 -18.14 -33.68
CA ARG A 310 -6.19 -19.44 -33.85
C ARG A 310 -6.44 -19.98 -35.25
N THR A 311 -6.59 -19.09 -36.21
CA THR A 311 -7.04 -19.43 -37.56
C THR A 311 -5.91 -19.96 -38.46
N GLY A 312 -4.67 -20.00 -37.96
CA GLY A 312 -3.51 -20.44 -38.72
C GLY A 312 -3.11 -19.43 -39.81
N GLY A 313 -3.28 -18.14 -39.54
CA GLY A 313 -2.98 -17.04 -40.46
C GLY A 313 -4.08 -16.74 -41.49
N LYS A 314 -5.24 -17.42 -41.44
CA LYS A 314 -6.38 -17.13 -42.33
C LYS A 314 -6.95 -15.72 -42.09
N PHE A 315 -6.84 -15.21 -40.86
CA PHE A 315 -7.23 -13.85 -40.51
C PHE A 315 -6.08 -12.82 -40.60
N GLY A 316 -5.01 -13.15 -41.33
CA GLY A 316 -3.89 -12.25 -41.56
C GLY A 316 -2.79 -12.38 -40.49
N PRO A 317 -2.05 -11.29 -40.18
CA PRO A 317 -0.79 -11.36 -39.43
C PRO A 317 -0.94 -11.41 -37.90
N PHE A 318 -2.15 -11.55 -37.36
CA PHE A 318 -2.46 -11.35 -35.94
C PHE A 318 -2.75 -12.65 -35.20
N GLU A 319 -2.17 -13.76 -35.65
CA GLU A 319 -2.26 -15.06 -34.98
C GLU A 319 -1.89 -14.93 -33.49
N ASN A 320 -2.64 -15.63 -32.64
CA ASN A 320 -2.54 -15.66 -31.19
C ASN A 320 -2.84 -14.31 -30.49
N GLN A 321 -3.51 -13.38 -31.16
CA GLN A 321 -4.01 -12.15 -30.52
C GLN A 321 -5.48 -12.25 -30.17
N MET A 322 -5.91 -11.54 -29.13
CA MET A 322 -7.32 -11.44 -28.75
C MET A 322 -8.01 -10.35 -29.55
N PHE A 323 -9.20 -10.64 -30.05
CA PHE A 323 -10.09 -9.68 -30.73
C PHE A 323 -11.33 -9.46 -29.88
N LEU A 324 -11.69 -8.19 -29.66
CA LEU A 324 -12.72 -7.77 -28.70
C LEU A 324 -13.68 -6.78 -29.35
N GLY A 325 -14.93 -6.79 -28.89
CA GLY A 325 -15.95 -5.82 -29.27
C GLY A 325 -16.07 -4.67 -28.28
N ASP A 326 -16.75 -3.61 -28.73
CA ASP A 326 -17.28 -2.56 -27.87
C ASP A 326 -18.75 -2.28 -28.21
N TYR A 327 -19.59 -2.23 -27.18
CA TYR A 327 -21.01 -1.99 -27.33
C TYR A 327 -21.31 -0.54 -27.73
N THR A 328 -20.75 0.46 -27.05
CA THR A 328 -21.16 1.86 -27.24
C THR A 328 -20.54 2.52 -28.48
N GLN A 329 -19.29 2.24 -28.78
CA GLN A 329 -18.54 2.83 -29.89
C GLN A 329 -18.66 2.02 -31.18
N SER A 330 -19.19 0.79 -31.12
CA SER A 330 -19.36 -0.10 -32.29
C SER A 330 -18.04 -0.27 -33.05
N ILE A 331 -17.00 -0.68 -32.33
CA ILE A 331 -15.64 -0.89 -32.83
C ILE A 331 -15.12 -2.26 -32.41
N LEU A 332 -14.17 -2.79 -33.18
CA LEU A 332 -13.36 -3.95 -32.82
C LEU A 332 -11.95 -3.49 -32.46
N MET A 333 -11.36 -4.19 -31.51
CA MET A 333 -10.01 -3.93 -30.99
C MET A 333 -9.21 -5.23 -30.89
N ARG A 334 -7.89 -5.11 -30.82
CA ARG A 334 -6.98 -6.22 -30.49
C ARG A 334 -6.36 -6.04 -29.11
N ALA A 335 -5.97 -7.14 -28.49
CA ALA A 335 -5.10 -7.16 -27.32
C ALA A 335 -4.09 -8.30 -27.36
N THR A 336 -2.91 -8.07 -26.77
CA THR A 336 -1.86 -9.08 -26.53
C THR A 336 -1.49 -9.07 -25.06
N THR A 337 -1.13 -10.24 -24.52
CA THR A 337 -0.71 -10.42 -23.13
C THR A 337 0.73 -10.94 -23.05
N GLU A 338 1.36 -10.73 -21.90
CA GLU A 338 2.62 -11.35 -21.49
C GLU A 338 2.67 -11.45 -19.96
N GLN A 339 3.53 -12.32 -19.45
CA GLN A 339 3.76 -12.46 -18.02
C GLN A 339 5.18 -12.01 -17.64
N VAL A 340 5.28 -11.01 -16.75
CA VAL A 340 6.54 -10.46 -16.25
C VAL A 340 6.58 -10.60 -14.75
N ASN A 341 7.64 -11.22 -14.22
CA ASN A 341 7.77 -11.55 -12.79
C ASN A 341 6.53 -12.28 -12.22
N GLY A 342 5.87 -13.10 -13.03
CA GLY A 342 4.65 -13.83 -12.64
C GLY A 342 3.34 -13.02 -12.71
N VAL A 343 3.38 -11.74 -13.11
CA VAL A 343 2.19 -10.87 -13.24
C VAL A 343 1.81 -10.68 -14.70
N TRP A 344 0.53 -10.85 -15.03
CA TRP A 344 -0.01 -10.62 -16.36
C TRP A 344 -0.13 -9.13 -16.68
N GLN A 345 0.30 -8.75 -17.88
CA GLN A 345 0.18 -7.41 -18.43
C GLN A 345 0.15 -7.47 -19.96
N GLY A 346 0.01 -6.33 -20.65
CA GLY A 346 -0.08 -6.35 -22.11
C GLY A 346 -0.54 -5.04 -22.74
N ALA A 347 -0.91 -5.12 -24.01
CA ALA A 347 -1.30 -3.95 -24.79
C ALA A 347 -2.60 -4.14 -25.56
N CYS A 348 -3.30 -3.03 -25.83
CA CYS A 348 -4.42 -2.97 -26.75
C CYS A 348 -4.11 -2.11 -27.99
N TYR A 349 -4.77 -2.45 -29.10
CA TYR A 349 -4.58 -1.84 -30.40
C TYR A 349 -5.94 -1.59 -31.09
N PRO A 350 -6.10 -0.45 -31.76
CA PRO A 350 -7.19 -0.25 -32.71
C PRO A 350 -7.22 -1.36 -33.78
N PHE A 351 -8.41 -1.65 -34.31
CA PHE A 351 -8.54 -2.64 -35.37
C PHE A 351 -9.57 -2.31 -36.44
N ARG A 352 -10.86 -2.15 -36.07
CA ARG A 352 -11.91 -1.89 -37.06
C ARG A 352 -13.04 -1.00 -36.55
N GLU A 353 -13.28 0.12 -37.22
CA GLU A 353 -14.45 0.97 -37.06
C GLU A 353 -15.59 0.62 -38.02
N GLY A 354 -16.75 1.23 -37.83
CA GLY A 354 -17.86 1.17 -38.80
C GLY A 354 -18.76 -0.06 -38.66
N ILE A 355 -18.69 -0.77 -37.53
CA ILE A 355 -19.65 -1.83 -37.19
C ILE A 355 -21.03 -1.19 -36.98
N SER A 356 -22.07 -1.86 -37.45
CA SER A 356 -23.39 -1.24 -37.62
C SER A 356 -24.26 -1.19 -36.36
N THR A 357 -23.87 -1.90 -35.30
CA THR A 357 -24.62 -2.06 -34.04
C THR A 357 -23.66 -2.10 -32.84
N GLY A 358 -24.18 -2.06 -31.62
CA GLY A 358 -23.39 -2.37 -30.43
C GLY A 358 -23.03 -3.85 -30.40
N ILE A 359 -21.76 -4.17 -30.19
CA ILE A 359 -21.24 -5.54 -30.20
C ILE A 359 -21.48 -6.16 -28.82
N LEU A 360 -22.03 -7.37 -28.79
CA LEU A 360 -22.16 -8.19 -27.58
C LEU A 360 -21.21 -9.37 -27.58
N ASN A 361 -20.93 -9.94 -28.76
CA ASN A 361 -20.03 -11.06 -28.89
C ASN A 361 -19.25 -11.06 -30.21
N VAL A 362 -18.12 -11.77 -30.21
CA VAL A 362 -17.25 -12.00 -31.36
C VAL A 362 -16.72 -13.43 -31.33
N GLU A 363 -16.58 -14.06 -32.50
CA GLU A 363 -16.08 -15.44 -32.62
C GLU A 363 -15.40 -15.64 -33.98
N PHE A 364 -14.37 -16.49 -34.03
CA PHE A 364 -13.78 -16.88 -35.31
C PHE A 364 -14.57 -18.02 -35.94
N THR A 365 -14.91 -17.86 -37.22
CA THR A 365 -15.50 -18.93 -38.03
C THR A 365 -14.44 -19.96 -38.45
N PRO A 366 -14.83 -21.18 -38.85
CA PRO A 366 -13.89 -22.19 -39.37
C PRO A 366 -13.05 -21.71 -40.57
N GLU A 367 -13.59 -20.79 -41.39
CA GLU A 367 -12.89 -20.17 -42.51
C GLU A 367 -11.98 -19.01 -42.11
N GLY A 368 -11.90 -18.72 -40.81
CA GLY A 368 -11.00 -17.73 -40.24
C GLY A 368 -11.50 -16.30 -40.36
N ASN A 369 -12.81 -16.07 -40.48
CA ASN A 369 -13.40 -14.73 -40.41
C ASN A 369 -13.84 -14.44 -38.98
N LEU A 370 -13.80 -13.17 -38.58
CA LEU A 370 -14.28 -12.75 -37.27
C LEU A 370 -15.75 -12.33 -37.40
N VAL A 371 -16.69 -13.14 -36.91
CA VAL A 371 -18.10 -12.76 -36.84
C VAL A 371 -18.33 -11.91 -35.58
N SER A 372 -19.19 -10.90 -35.71
CA SER A 372 -19.66 -10.06 -34.62
C SER A 372 -21.17 -9.90 -34.67
N GLY A 373 -21.77 -9.69 -33.51
CA GLY A 373 -23.18 -9.42 -33.41
C GLY A 373 -23.56 -8.76 -32.09
N GLY A 374 -24.75 -8.18 -32.08
CA GLY A 374 -25.31 -7.56 -30.88
C GLY A 374 -26.53 -6.72 -31.17
N THR A 375 -26.72 -5.65 -30.42
CA THR A 375 -27.94 -4.82 -30.40
C THR A 375 -27.61 -3.35 -30.18
N ASN A 376 -28.54 -2.46 -30.49
CA ASN A 376 -28.49 -1.05 -30.11
C ASN A 376 -29.35 -0.74 -28.87
N ARG A 377 -30.00 -1.76 -28.30
CA ARG A 377 -30.91 -1.64 -27.15
C ARG A 377 -30.17 -1.64 -25.81
N GLY A 378 -30.36 -0.57 -25.03
CA GLY A 378 -30.04 -0.52 -23.60
C GLY A 378 -29.19 0.66 -23.18
N TRP A 379 -28.18 1.02 -24.00
CA TRP A 379 -27.23 2.11 -23.72
C TRP A 379 -26.95 2.91 -25.01
N PRO A 380 -26.40 4.14 -24.91
CA PRO A 380 -25.94 4.88 -26.07
C PRO A 380 -24.97 4.05 -26.91
N VAL A 381 -25.15 4.12 -28.22
CA VAL A 381 -24.49 3.27 -29.21
C VAL A 381 -24.31 4.02 -30.51
N ARG A 382 -23.11 3.91 -31.08
CA ARG A 382 -22.72 4.60 -32.32
C ARG A 382 -23.35 3.92 -33.54
N GLY A 383 -23.39 2.59 -33.55
CA GLY A 383 -24.06 1.78 -34.56
C GLY A 383 -25.57 1.84 -34.40
N ILE A 384 -26.26 2.44 -35.37
CA ILE A 384 -27.70 2.73 -35.27
C ILE A 384 -28.61 1.55 -35.64
N LYS A 385 -28.09 0.45 -36.19
CA LYS A 385 -28.95 -0.70 -36.52
C LYS A 385 -29.44 -1.35 -35.23
N PRO A 386 -30.75 -1.70 -35.12
CA PRO A 386 -31.32 -2.35 -33.94
C PRO A 386 -30.55 -3.58 -33.48
N PHE A 387 -30.13 -4.39 -34.44
CA PHE A 387 -29.26 -5.55 -34.28
C PHE A 387 -28.65 -5.84 -35.65
N ALA A 388 -27.51 -6.53 -35.66
CA ALA A 388 -26.83 -6.95 -36.86
C ALA A 388 -25.98 -8.19 -36.60
N LEU A 389 -25.80 -8.99 -37.66
CA LEU A 389 -24.72 -9.95 -37.77
C LEU A 389 -23.80 -9.47 -38.89
N GLU A 390 -22.53 -9.29 -38.58
CA GLU A 390 -21.52 -8.84 -39.53
C GLU A 390 -20.28 -9.71 -39.35
N ARG A 391 -19.56 -9.99 -40.43
CA ARG A 391 -18.23 -10.61 -40.33
C ARG A 391 -17.18 -9.69 -40.91
N VAL A 392 -16.04 -9.64 -40.25
CA VAL A 392 -14.83 -9.04 -40.77
C VAL A 392 -14.02 -10.15 -41.43
N GLU A 393 -13.58 -9.92 -42.66
CA GLU A 393 -12.75 -10.86 -43.41
C GLU A 393 -11.41 -10.21 -43.77
N TRP A 394 -10.33 -10.98 -43.78
CA TRP A 394 -9.06 -10.49 -44.27
C TRP A 394 -9.05 -10.49 -45.80
N SER A 395 -8.72 -9.36 -46.42
CA SER A 395 -8.66 -9.20 -47.88
C SER A 395 -7.50 -9.96 -48.57
N GLY A 396 -6.58 -10.54 -47.78
CA GLY A 396 -5.32 -11.08 -48.26
C GLY A 396 -4.20 -10.04 -48.42
N LYS A 397 -4.49 -8.75 -48.21
CA LYS A 397 -3.48 -7.69 -48.23
C LYS A 397 -2.85 -7.53 -46.85
N MET A 398 -1.53 -7.52 -46.78
CA MET A 398 -0.81 -7.22 -45.55
C MET A 398 -0.90 -5.71 -45.25
N PRO A 399 -1.46 -5.26 -44.11
CA PRO A 399 -1.33 -3.87 -43.68
C PRO A 399 0.07 -3.59 -43.12
N PHE A 400 0.54 -2.34 -43.17
CA PHE A 400 1.64 -1.89 -42.31
C PHE A 400 1.07 -1.49 -40.95
N GLU A 401 1.34 -2.28 -39.91
CA GLU A 401 0.65 -2.19 -38.62
C GLU A 401 1.57 -2.60 -37.45
N ILE A 402 1.24 -2.15 -36.24
CA ILE A 402 1.83 -2.67 -35.01
C ILE A 402 1.34 -4.11 -34.78
N ASN A 403 2.28 -5.06 -34.79
CA ASN A 403 1.98 -6.46 -34.53
C ASN A 403 1.83 -6.69 -33.02
N ARG A 404 2.91 -6.50 -32.24
CA ARG A 404 2.95 -6.71 -30.79
C ARG A 404 3.92 -5.74 -30.12
N ILE A 405 3.62 -5.35 -28.88
CA ILE A 405 4.48 -4.57 -28.00
C ILE A 405 4.75 -5.41 -26.77
N THR A 406 6.01 -5.57 -26.40
CA THR A 406 6.44 -6.21 -25.15
C THR A 406 7.33 -5.28 -24.32
N ILE A 407 7.38 -5.46 -23.01
CA ILE A 407 8.19 -4.62 -22.12
C ILE A 407 9.65 -5.09 -22.04
N GLU A 408 10.56 -4.14 -21.95
CA GLU A 408 12.00 -4.34 -21.75
C GLU A 408 12.45 -3.64 -20.46
N PRO A 409 13.61 -4.00 -19.86
CA PRO A 409 14.04 -3.41 -18.59
C PRO A 409 14.22 -1.89 -18.58
N ASP A 410 14.31 -1.26 -19.75
CA ASP A 410 14.50 0.17 -19.96
C ASP A 410 13.55 0.78 -21.01
N GLY A 411 12.52 0.06 -21.44
CA GLY A 411 11.55 0.56 -22.42
C GLY A 411 10.68 -0.55 -23.00
N PHE A 412 10.58 -0.62 -24.33
CA PHE A 412 9.69 -1.55 -25.01
C PHE A 412 10.32 -2.13 -26.27
N GLN A 413 9.90 -3.33 -26.67
CA GLN A 413 10.12 -3.88 -27.99
C GLN A 413 8.80 -3.82 -28.77
N ILE A 414 8.83 -3.21 -29.95
CA ILE A 414 7.70 -3.13 -30.88
C ILE A 414 8.01 -4.00 -32.08
N THR A 415 7.06 -4.84 -32.50
CA THR A 415 7.12 -5.64 -33.72
C THR A 415 6.08 -5.16 -34.73
N PHE A 416 6.40 -5.26 -36.02
CA PHE A 416 5.58 -4.73 -37.11
C PHE A 416 5.23 -5.82 -38.12
N THR A 417 4.10 -5.66 -38.81
CA THR A 417 3.64 -6.59 -39.86
C THR A 417 4.38 -6.41 -41.19
N LYS A 418 5.02 -5.26 -41.40
CA LYS A 418 5.92 -4.98 -42.54
C LYS A 418 7.21 -4.32 -42.05
N PRO A 419 8.33 -4.47 -42.80
CA PRO A 419 9.57 -3.78 -42.49
C PRO A 419 9.41 -2.26 -42.45
N VAL A 420 9.80 -1.66 -41.33
CA VAL A 420 9.95 -0.21 -41.18
C VAL A 420 11.17 0.25 -41.96
N GLU A 421 11.09 1.42 -42.58
CA GLU A 421 12.23 1.99 -43.29
C GLU A 421 13.28 2.56 -42.30
N PRO A 422 14.58 2.43 -42.59
CA PRO A 422 15.61 2.71 -41.59
C PRO A 422 15.68 4.15 -41.06
N VAL A 423 15.31 5.16 -41.85
CA VAL A 423 15.44 6.59 -41.51
C VAL A 423 14.46 6.96 -40.40
N THR A 424 13.17 6.73 -40.60
CA THR A 424 12.13 6.96 -39.59
C THR A 424 12.21 5.91 -38.50
N GLY A 425 12.46 4.64 -38.84
CA GLY A 425 12.49 3.53 -37.89
C GLY A 425 13.63 3.60 -36.86
N SER A 426 14.77 4.21 -37.19
CA SER A 426 15.89 4.38 -36.24
C SER A 426 15.87 5.73 -35.51
N SER A 427 14.95 6.63 -35.86
CA SER A 427 14.87 7.97 -35.28
C SER A 427 14.02 7.97 -34.01
N PRO A 428 14.58 8.35 -32.83
CA PRO A 428 13.78 8.51 -31.61
C PRO A 428 12.61 9.48 -31.77
N ALA A 429 12.75 10.49 -32.63
CA ALA A 429 11.69 11.46 -32.90
C ALA A 429 10.47 10.85 -33.62
N SER A 430 10.55 9.63 -34.13
CA SER A 430 9.43 8.93 -34.75
C SER A 430 8.53 8.21 -33.75
N TYR A 431 8.95 8.12 -32.49
CA TYR A 431 8.25 7.41 -31.42
C TYR A 431 7.83 8.44 -30.37
N SER A 432 6.59 8.92 -30.46
CA SER A 432 6.01 9.82 -29.45
C SER A 432 5.35 8.97 -28.37
N ILE A 433 5.80 9.10 -27.12
CA ILE A 433 5.30 8.31 -25.99
C ILE A 433 4.69 9.25 -24.94
N SER A 434 3.45 8.96 -24.56
CA SER A 434 2.79 9.53 -23.39
C SER A 434 2.45 8.42 -22.40
N ALA A 435 2.20 8.76 -21.14
CA ALA A 435 1.73 7.81 -20.16
C ALA A 435 0.70 8.44 -19.23
N PHE A 436 -0.23 7.65 -18.72
CA PHE A 436 -1.22 8.08 -17.73
C PHE A 436 -1.61 6.90 -16.84
N THR A 437 -2.33 7.18 -15.75
CA THR A 437 -2.93 6.14 -14.91
C THR A 437 -4.38 6.50 -14.58
N HIS A 438 -5.07 5.62 -13.87
CA HIS A 438 -6.44 5.86 -13.39
C HIS A 438 -6.48 5.76 -11.86
N PRO A 439 -7.36 6.53 -11.20
CA PRO A 439 -7.65 6.27 -9.80
C PRO A 439 -8.30 4.89 -9.65
N TYR A 440 -8.27 4.33 -8.45
CA TYR A 440 -8.96 3.11 -8.08
C TYR A 440 -9.92 3.41 -6.93
N HIS A 441 -11.22 3.38 -7.22
CA HIS A 441 -12.24 3.83 -6.28
C HIS A 441 -13.64 3.27 -6.58
N GLY A 442 -14.53 3.32 -5.59
CA GLY A 442 -15.92 2.90 -5.74
C GLY A 442 -16.83 3.88 -6.51
N ALA A 443 -16.36 5.06 -6.90
CA ALA A 443 -17.13 5.93 -7.80
C ALA A 443 -17.11 5.39 -9.24
N TYR A 444 -18.11 5.78 -10.03
CA TYR A 444 -18.28 5.27 -11.40
C TYR A 444 -17.27 5.89 -12.39
N GLY A 445 -16.55 5.05 -13.12
CA GLY A 445 -15.52 5.48 -14.08
C GLY A 445 -14.32 6.14 -13.40
N GLY A 446 -13.42 6.80 -14.13
CA GLY A 446 -12.37 7.63 -13.53
C GLY A 446 -11.50 8.29 -14.59
N PRO A 447 -11.09 9.56 -14.40
CA PRO A 447 -10.30 10.27 -15.40
C PRO A 447 -8.92 9.64 -15.60
N GLU A 448 -8.32 9.90 -16.77
CA GLU A 448 -6.88 9.74 -16.94
C GLU A 448 -6.16 10.81 -16.08
N ILE A 449 -5.30 10.37 -15.18
CA ILE A 449 -4.57 11.22 -14.25
C ILE A 449 -3.06 11.01 -14.39
N GLU A 450 -2.30 11.93 -13.78
CA GLU A 450 -0.83 11.88 -13.73
C GLU A 450 -0.16 11.77 -15.11
N LYS A 451 -0.69 12.48 -16.12
CA LYS A 451 -0.18 12.41 -17.49
C LYS A 451 1.30 12.78 -17.59
N LYS A 452 2.08 11.96 -18.30
CA LYS A 452 3.52 12.10 -18.56
C LYS A 452 3.82 11.98 -20.06
N SER A 453 5.01 12.44 -20.46
CA SER A 453 5.52 12.30 -21.83
C SER A 453 7.02 11.93 -21.80
N PRO A 454 7.36 10.67 -21.43
CA PRO A 454 8.75 10.26 -21.29
C PRO A 454 9.47 10.32 -22.65
N ALA A 455 10.67 10.91 -22.68
CA ALA A 455 11.45 11.00 -23.90
C ALA A 455 11.98 9.63 -24.33
N VAL A 456 12.03 9.38 -25.65
CA VAL A 456 12.70 8.21 -26.21
C VAL A 456 14.20 8.48 -26.29
N LYS A 457 14.99 7.81 -25.45
CA LYS A 457 16.45 7.99 -25.36
C LYS A 457 17.18 7.34 -26.53
N LYS A 458 16.72 6.16 -26.93
CA LYS A 458 17.37 5.35 -27.96
C LYS A 458 16.36 4.50 -28.68
N VAL A 459 16.59 4.30 -29.98
CA VAL A 459 15.89 3.30 -30.78
C VAL A 459 16.94 2.41 -31.44
N VAL A 460 16.73 1.10 -31.38
CA VAL A 460 17.50 0.11 -32.12
C VAL A 460 16.53 -0.62 -33.03
N LEU A 461 16.53 -0.26 -34.31
CA LEU A 461 15.78 -0.96 -35.34
C LEU A 461 16.52 -2.24 -35.73
N ALA A 462 15.81 -3.36 -35.78
CA ALA A 462 16.35 -4.62 -36.25
C ALA A 462 16.74 -4.55 -37.75
N PRO A 463 17.75 -5.30 -38.21
CA PRO A 463 18.20 -5.24 -39.61
C PRO A 463 17.11 -5.57 -40.64
N ASP A 464 16.17 -6.44 -40.30
CA ASP A 464 15.02 -6.79 -41.14
C ASP A 464 13.93 -5.71 -41.15
N GLY A 465 14.00 -4.72 -40.25
CA GLY A 465 13.01 -3.68 -40.06
C GLY A 465 11.72 -4.15 -39.39
N LEU A 466 11.61 -5.40 -38.95
CA LEU A 466 10.38 -5.98 -38.38
C LEU A 466 10.23 -5.76 -36.88
N SER A 467 11.27 -5.25 -36.21
CA SER A 467 11.16 -4.86 -34.81
C SER A 467 12.04 -3.65 -34.47
N ALA A 468 11.62 -2.90 -33.46
CA ALA A 468 12.36 -1.79 -32.89
C ALA A 468 12.36 -1.90 -31.36
N LYS A 469 13.55 -1.88 -30.76
CA LYS A 469 13.71 -1.74 -29.31
C LYS A 469 13.85 -0.26 -28.98
N ILE A 470 12.94 0.26 -28.18
CA ILE A 470 12.95 1.65 -27.70
C ILE A 470 13.35 1.67 -26.24
N SER A 471 14.32 2.52 -25.89
CA SER A 471 14.68 2.81 -24.49
C SER A 471 14.07 4.16 -24.11
N LEU A 472 13.33 4.20 -23.02
CA LEU A 472 12.68 5.40 -22.53
C LEU A 472 13.53 6.10 -21.46
N GLU A 473 13.25 7.38 -21.29
CA GLU A 473 13.82 8.15 -20.19
C GLU A 473 13.35 7.65 -18.83
N GLU A 474 12.06 7.33 -18.74
CA GLU A 474 11.34 6.89 -17.56
C GLU A 474 10.33 5.80 -17.95
N LEU A 475 10.30 4.73 -17.15
CA LEU A 475 9.37 3.60 -17.27
C LEU A 475 8.84 3.26 -15.86
N GLU A 476 7.54 3.43 -15.61
CA GLU A 476 6.92 3.28 -14.29
C GLU A 476 5.80 2.21 -14.29
N GLN A 477 5.78 1.38 -13.25
CA GLN A 477 4.69 0.44 -12.99
C GLN A 477 3.39 1.17 -12.61
N GLY A 478 2.25 0.61 -13.00
CA GLY A 478 0.92 1.16 -12.78
C GLY A 478 0.47 2.20 -13.81
N PHE A 479 1.26 2.43 -14.85
CA PHE A 479 0.95 3.35 -15.94
C PHE A 479 0.53 2.61 -17.21
N VAL A 480 -0.34 3.27 -17.98
CA VAL A 480 -0.62 2.95 -19.37
C VAL A 480 0.26 3.84 -20.23
N TYR A 481 1.12 3.23 -21.04
CA TYR A 481 1.96 3.90 -22.02
C TYR A 481 1.25 3.95 -23.36
N GLU A 482 0.97 5.16 -23.81
CA GLU A 482 0.42 5.45 -25.13
C GLU A 482 1.56 5.68 -26.13
N PHE A 483 1.44 5.02 -27.27
CA PHE A 483 2.33 5.16 -28.41
C PHE A 483 1.60 6.00 -29.46
N ASP A 484 2.27 7.01 -30.01
CA ASP A 484 1.89 7.69 -31.26
C ASP A 484 3.08 7.61 -32.23
N LEU A 485 2.90 6.77 -33.25
CA LEU A 485 3.94 6.42 -34.21
C LEU A 485 3.69 7.04 -35.59
N VAL A 486 2.98 8.18 -35.66
CA VAL A 486 2.56 8.83 -36.92
C VAL A 486 3.67 9.03 -37.96
N ARG A 487 4.92 9.17 -37.51
CA ARG A 487 6.08 9.46 -38.38
C ARG A 487 6.70 8.21 -38.99
N LEU A 488 6.38 7.01 -38.51
CA LEU A 488 6.94 5.78 -39.07
C LEU A 488 6.43 5.56 -40.49
N ARG A 489 7.32 5.07 -41.36
CA ARG A 489 7.00 4.64 -42.72
C ARG A 489 7.50 3.22 -42.94
N SER A 490 6.78 2.45 -43.76
CA SER A 490 7.30 1.15 -44.23
C SER A 490 8.39 1.38 -45.26
N ARG A 491 9.15 0.33 -45.61
CA ARG A 491 10.10 0.38 -46.74
C ARG A 491 9.44 0.71 -48.08
N ASP A 492 8.14 0.48 -48.20
CA ASP A 492 7.33 0.83 -49.35
C ASP A 492 6.68 2.22 -49.22
N SER A 493 7.13 3.03 -48.24
CA SER A 493 6.61 4.37 -47.93
C SER A 493 5.15 4.42 -47.48
N GLU A 494 4.58 3.30 -47.03
CA GLU A 494 3.23 3.27 -46.47
C GLU A 494 3.21 3.89 -45.06
N GLU A 495 2.08 4.51 -44.71
CA GLU A 495 1.81 4.97 -43.35
C GLU A 495 1.22 3.84 -42.50
N LEU A 496 1.52 3.83 -41.20
CA LEU A 496 0.87 2.90 -40.27
C LEU A 496 -0.65 3.02 -40.40
N LEU A 497 -1.34 1.88 -40.51
CA LEU A 497 -2.79 1.86 -40.59
C LEU A 497 -3.38 2.40 -39.28
N HIS A 498 -2.96 1.87 -38.13
CA HIS A 498 -3.20 2.46 -36.82
C HIS A 498 -1.88 2.89 -36.18
N ARG A 499 -1.78 4.18 -35.86
CA ARG A 499 -0.56 4.76 -35.27
C ARG A 499 -0.51 4.67 -33.75
N ASN A 500 -1.64 4.35 -33.11
CA ASN A 500 -1.80 4.38 -31.66
C ASN A 500 -1.88 2.97 -31.07
N ALA A 501 -1.26 2.79 -29.91
CA ALA A 501 -1.35 1.59 -29.09
C ALA A 501 -1.20 1.96 -27.61
N PHE A 502 -1.70 1.11 -26.72
CA PHE A 502 -1.65 1.37 -25.27
C PHE A 502 -1.15 0.13 -24.53
N TYR A 503 -0.04 0.26 -23.81
CA TYR A 503 0.56 -0.83 -23.04
C TYR A 503 0.38 -0.58 -21.54
N THR A 504 -0.19 -1.54 -20.81
CA THR A 504 -0.36 -1.49 -19.35
C THR A 504 0.86 -2.10 -18.67
N VAL A 505 1.58 -1.34 -17.86
CA VAL A 505 2.77 -1.83 -17.13
C VAL A 505 2.38 -2.20 -15.72
N ASN A 506 2.41 -3.49 -15.36
CA ASN A 506 2.27 -3.93 -13.96
C ASN A 506 3.62 -4.21 -13.31
N GLU A 507 4.52 -4.84 -14.06
CA GLU A 507 5.87 -5.25 -13.70
C GLU A 507 6.87 -4.86 -14.80
N VAL A 508 8.15 -4.68 -14.41
CA VAL A 508 9.26 -4.39 -15.33
C VAL A 508 10.30 -5.50 -15.16
N PRO A 509 10.77 -6.14 -16.25
CA PRO A 509 11.75 -7.22 -16.14
C PRO A 509 13.09 -6.68 -15.62
N ALA A 510 13.77 -7.46 -14.78
CA ALA A 510 15.07 -7.06 -14.23
C ALA A 510 16.10 -6.82 -15.34
N LYS A 511 16.93 -5.77 -15.21
CA LYS A 511 18.08 -5.55 -16.10
C LYS A 511 19.02 -6.75 -15.99
N ARG A 512 19.10 -7.57 -17.05
CA ARG A 512 20.15 -8.58 -17.17
C ARG A 512 21.49 -7.85 -17.23
N ASN A 513 22.20 -7.82 -16.10
CA ASN A 513 23.60 -7.41 -16.06
C ASN A 513 24.43 -8.45 -16.80
N VAL A 514 24.64 -8.24 -18.10
CA VAL A 514 25.80 -8.84 -18.78
C VAL A 514 27.01 -8.01 -18.35
N LEU A 515 27.61 -8.40 -17.23
CA LEU A 515 28.99 -8.08 -16.91
C LEU A 515 29.79 -9.38 -16.96
N VAL A 516 30.67 -9.47 -17.95
CA VAL A 516 31.82 -10.39 -17.88
C VAL A 516 32.73 -9.87 -16.77
N SER A 517 32.81 -10.57 -15.65
CA SER A 517 34.06 -10.79 -14.91
C SER A 517 33.89 -11.89 -13.85
N THR A 518 34.89 -12.76 -13.84
CA THR A 518 35.06 -14.04 -13.12
C THR A 518 34.95 -13.98 -11.59
N LYS A 519 33.92 -14.60 -11.02
CA LYS A 519 33.97 -15.75 -10.06
C LYS A 519 32.60 -15.90 -9.39
N ALA A 520 32.05 -17.10 -9.46
CA ALA A 520 30.90 -17.51 -8.68
C ALA A 520 31.20 -17.31 -7.17
N ILE A 521 30.24 -16.74 -6.42
CA ILE A 521 30.23 -16.83 -4.96
C ILE A 521 29.18 -17.87 -4.59
N ASP A 522 29.65 -18.82 -3.81
CA ASP A 522 29.06 -20.07 -3.34
C ASP A 522 27.56 -20.02 -2.99
N GLU A 523 26.84 -21.00 -3.52
CA GLU A 523 25.47 -21.37 -3.15
C GLU A 523 25.43 -22.18 -1.83
N ASN A 524 26.18 -21.77 -0.81
CA ASN A 524 26.05 -22.42 0.50
C ASN A 524 24.83 -21.85 1.25
N PRO A 525 23.86 -22.69 1.65
CA PRO A 525 22.68 -22.24 2.39
C PRO A 525 23.09 -21.70 3.77
N LEU A 526 22.46 -20.61 4.21
CA LEU A 526 22.63 -20.05 5.55
C LEU A 526 22.24 -21.10 6.62
N VAL A 527 23.15 -21.39 7.55
CA VAL A 527 22.94 -22.40 8.60
C VAL A 527 22.25 -21.75 9.80
N PRO A 528 21.12 -22.29 10.29
CA PRO A 528 20.47 -21.78 11.50
C PRO A 528 21.41 -21.71 12.70
N GLY A 529 21.52 -20.54 13.32
CA GLY A 529 22.37 -20.30 14.50
C GLY A 529 23.80 -19.83 14.21
N GLU A 530 24.21 -19.65 12.94
CA GLU A 530 25.54 -19.14 12.59
C GLU A 530 25.47 -17.79 11.86
N ASP A 531 26.26 -16.82 12.29
CA ASP A 531 26.43 -15.54 11.60
C ASP A 531 27.38 -15.69 10.40
N ARG A 532 27.08 -15.01 9.29
CA ARG A 532 27.97 -14.96 8.12
C ARG A 532 28.50 -13.54 7.93
N ILE A 533 29.82 -13.38 8.01
CA ILE A 533 30.48 -12.10 7.71
C ILE A 533 30.92 -12.12 6.24
N ASP A 534 30.31 -11.25 5.43
CA ASP A 534 30.65 -11.11 4.01
C ASP A 534 31.77 -10.08 3.81
N THR A 535 31.91 -9.12 4.72
CA THR A 535 33.00 -8.14 4.71
C THR A 535 33.34 -7.76 6.15
N PRO A 536 34.63 -7.81 6.56
CA PRO A 536 35.02 -7.40 7.90
C PRO A 536 34.74 -5.90 8.13
N ASP A 537 34.78 -5.48 9.39
CA ASP A 537 34.58 -4.08 9.79
C ASP A 537 35.69 -3.16 9.25
N ILE A 538 36.94 -3.62 9.25
CA ILE A 538 38.09 -2.95 8.66
C ILE A 538 38.91 -3.99 7.88
N SER A 539 39.12 -3.76 6.58
CA SER A 539 39.93 -4.64 5.73
C SER A 539 41.40 -4.24 5.73
N ASP A 540 42.29 -5.16 5.35
CA ASP A 540 43.68 -4.86 5.07
C ASP A 540 43.82 -4.00 3.80
N GLY A 541 44.81 -3.09 3.78
CA GLY A 541 45.03 -2.18 2.66
C GLY A 541 44.01 -1.03 2.58
N LEU A 542 43.78 -0.54 1.35
CA LEU A 542 42.83 0.54 1.06
C LEU A 542 41.38 0.04 1.21
N CYS A 543 40.63 0.63 2.13
CA CYS A 543 39.19 0.43 2.28
C CYS A 543 38.50 1.72 2.72
N VAL A 544 37.17 1.77 2.52
CA VAL A 544 36.30 2.83 3.05
C VAL A 544 35.52 2.29 4.25
N HIS A 545 35.02 3.17 5.11
CA HIS A 545 34.04 2.76 6.12
C HIS A 545 32.85 2.06 5.47
N ASN A 546 32.34 0.99 6.07
CA ASN A 546 31.20 0.21 5.54
C ASN A 546 29.88 0.99 5.48
N LEU A 547 29.87 2.28 5.86
CA LEU A 547 28.75 3.19 5.59
C LEU A 547 28.75 3.65 4.12
N PHE A 548 29.91 3.71 3.49
CA PHE A 548 30.07 4.18 2.12
C PHE A 548 29.97 2.99 1.18
N GLN A 549 28.84 2.91 0.48
CA GLN A 549 28.57 1.85 -0.49
C GLN A 549 27.92 2.43 -1.74
N SER A 550 27.83 1.62 -2.79
CA SER A 550 26.90 1.92 -3.88
C SER A 550 25.46 1.94 -3.35
N ASN A 551 24.57 2.65 -4.03
CA ASN A 551 23.16 2.83 -3.65
C ASN A 551 22.94 3.60 -2.34
N MET A 552 23.88 4.37 -1.78
CA MET A 552 23.61 5.16 -0.57
C MET A 552 22.96 6.54 -0.87
N VAL A 553 22.44 7.18 0.18
CA VAL A 553 22.11 8.62 0.19
C VAL A 553 23.10 9.34 1.10
N VAL A 554 23.72 10.41 0.61
CA VAL A 554 24.52 11.33 1.43
C VAL A 554 23.72 12.58 1.79
N GLN A 555 23.95 13.12 2.98
CA GLN A 555 23.22 14.28 3.48
C GLN A 555 23.52 15.54 2.67
N ARG A 556 22.47 16.17 2.16
CA ARG A 556 22.49 17.45 1.44
C ARG A 556 22.73 18.64 2.38
N ASP A 557 23.09 19.76 1.78
CA ASP A 557 23.18 21.09 2.41
C ASP A 557 24.14 21.13 3.62
N ARG A 558 24.99 20.11 3.77
CA ARG A 558 26.05 20.00 4.77
C ARG A 558 27.31 19.44 4.10
N PRO A 559 28.51 19.71 4.65
CA PRO A 559 29.73 19.10 4.12
C PRO A 559 29.64 17.57 4.11
N ILE A 560 30.15 16.93 3.07
CA ILE A 560 30.04 15.48 2.86
C ILE A 560 31.38 14.83 3.19
N PRO A 561 31.55 14.26 4.40
CA PRO A 561 32.76 13.54 4.75
C PRO A 561 32.80 12.15 4.09
N VAL A 562 33.99 11.74 3.66
CA VAL A 562 34.30 10.37 3.24
C VAL A 562 35.56 9.94 3.97
N TRP A 563 35.53 8.78 4.62
CA TRP A 563 36.65 8.26 5.40
C TRP A 563 36.83 6.75 5.24
N GLY A 564 38.02 6.29 5.61
CA GLY A 564 38.42 4.90 5.50
C GLY A 564 39.82 4.67 6.05
N TRP A 565 40.43 3.57 5.60
CA TRP A 565 41.77 3.17 5.98
C TRP A 565 42.65 2.89 4.76
N ALA A 566 43.95 3.13 4.88
CA ALA A 566 44.96 2.78 3.89
C ALA A 566 46.30 2.53 4.59
N SER A 567 47.36 2.20 3.85
CA SER A 567 48.67 2.01 4.47
C SER A 567 49.16 3.35 5.07
N PRO A 568 49.85 3.39 6.22
CA PRO A 568 50.32 4.64 6.81
C PRO A 568 51.16 5.47 5.82
N GLY A 569 50.81 6.74 5.64
CA GLY A 569 51.47 7.66 4.70
C GLY A 569 51.08 7.49 3.22
N GLU A 570 50.25 6.50 2.88
CA GLU A 570 49.74 6.29 1.52
C GLU A 570 48.90 7.49 1.07
N GLN A 571 49.09 7.95 -0.17
CA GLN A 571 48.28 9.00 -0.77
C GLN A 571 46.97 8.39 -1.28
N VAL A 572 45.85 8.95 -0.82
CA VAL A 572 44.50 8.57 -1.22
C VAL A 572 43.86 9.76 -1.94
N THR A 573 43.39 9.53 -3.17
CA THR A 573 42.60 10.48 -3.94
C THR A 573 41.14 10.06 -3.91
N VAL A 574 40.25 10.94 -3.48
CA VAL A 574 38.81 10.70 -3.45
C VAL A 574 38.13 11.69 -4.39
N THR A 575 37.30 11.18 -5.30
CA THR A 575 36.53 11.99 -6.24
C THR A 575 35.05 11.76 -6.02
N LEU A 576 34.27 12.83 -5.85
CA LEU A 576 32.80 12.82 -5.76
C LEU A 576 32.23 13.74 -6.84
N GLY A 577 31.67 13.14 -7.90
CA GLY A 577 31.28 13.89 -9.09
C GLY A 577 32.48 14.57 -9.74
N GLU A 578 32.48 15.90 -9.80
CA GLU A 578 33.56 16.71 -10.38
C GLU A 578 34.62 17.15 -9.35
N GLU A 579 34.31 17.06 -8.05
CA GLU A 579 35.26 17.45 -7.01
C GLU A 579 36.21 16.31 -6.69
N SER A 580 37.51 16.63 -6.59
CA SER A 580 38.53 15.69 -6.13
C SER A 580 39.29 16.25 -4.93
N ARG A 581 39.69 15.36 -4.02
CA ARG A 581 40.49 15.66 -2.82
C ARG A 581 41.61 14.63 -2.70
N VAL A 582 42.77 15.09 -2.27
CA VAL A 582 43.94 14.23 -2.05
C VAL A 582 44.37 14.36 -0.59
N ILE A 583 44.58 13.24 0.07
CA ILE A 583 45.01 13.17 1.48
C ILE A 583 46.06 12.08 1.66
N LYS A 584 46.82 12.11 2.77
CA LYS A 584 47.67 11.00 3.20
C LYS A 584 47.05 10.30 4.40
N ALA A 585 47.05 8.97 4.41
CA ALA A 585 46.62 8.20 5.57
C ALA A 585 47.54 8.44 6.77
N ALA A 586 46.94 8.55 7.96
CA ALA A 586 47.62 8.77 9.22
C ALA A 586 48.35 7.50 9.71
N ALA A 587 49.08 7.63 10.83
CA ALA A 587 49.85 6.53 11.41
C ALA A 587 48.98 5.34 11.85
N ASP A 588 47.74 5.62 12.26
CA ASP A 588 46.72 4.63 12.63
C ASP A 588 45.92 4.09 11.42
N ARG A 589 46.44 4.32 10.21
CA ARG A 589 45.83 3.97 8.90
C ARG A 589 44.64 4.83 8.49
N THR A 590 44.09 5.69 9.35
CA THR A 590 42.87 6.44 9.03
C THR A 590 43.12 7.53 7.98
N TRP A 591 42.12 7.78 7.14
CA TRP A 591 42.07 8.96 6.28
C TRP A 591 40.65 9.50 6.22
N LYS A 592 40.51 10.81 6.08
CA LYS A 592 39.22 11.49 5.93
C LYS A 592 39.37 12.69 4.99
N VAL A 593 38.43 12.83 4.08
CA VAL A 593 38.25 14.02 3.23
C VAL A 593 36.86 14.58 3.44
N GLU A 594 36.68 15.85 3.10
CA GLU A 594 35.38 16.52 3.14
C GLU A 594 35.13 17.24 1.81
N PHE A 595 33.94 17.01 1.25
CA PHE A 595 33.45 17.67 0.05
C PHE A 595 32.49 18.81 0.40
N SER A 596 32.39 19.78 -0.50
CA SER A 596 31.48 20.91 -0.33
C SER A 596 30.04 20.45 -0.15
N PRO A 597 29.21 21.20 0.60
CA PRO A 597 27.78 20.95 0.66
C PRO A 597 27.15 20.90 -0.74
N MET A 598 26.30 19.90 -0.97
CA MET A 598 25.59 19.73 -2.24
C MET A 598 24.08 19.82 -2.00
N PRO A 599 23.31 20.44 -2.91
CA PRO A 599 21.85 20.43 -2.84
C PRO A 599 21.30 19.03 -3.11
N ALA A 600 20.03 18.80 -2.75
CA ALA A 600 19.32 17.56 -3.09
C ALA A 600 19.42 17.25 -4.60
N SER A 601 19.69 15.99 -4.94
CA SER A 601 19.83 15.55 -6.32
C SER A 601 19.41 14.09 -6.46
N THR A 602 18.48 13.84 -7.38
CA THR A 602 18.07 12.51 -7.83
C THR A 602 19.01 11.94 -8.89
N ASN A 603 19.86 12.78 -9.50
CA ASN A 603 20.88 12.35 -10.45
C ASN A 603 21.95 11.54 -9.69
N PRO A 604 22.15 10.26 -10.03
CA PRO A 604 23.11 9.44 -9.33
C PRO A 604 24.54 9.88 -9.61
N ARG A 605 25.36 9.88 -8.55
CA ARG A 605 26.79 10.20 -8.60
C ARG A 605 27.62 8.98 -8.26
N SER A 606 28.92 9.08 -8.54
CA SER A 606 29.90 8.10 -8.12
C SER A 606 30.91 8.71 -7.15
N ILE A 607 31.38 7.90 -6.21
CA ILE A 607 32.58 8.16 -5.42
C ILE A 607 33.65 7.21 -5.90
N VAL A 608 34.80 7.76 -6.28
CA VAL A 608 35.98 6.98 -6.65
C VAL A 608 37.06 7.24 -5.61
N VAL A 609 37.53 6.19 -4.94
CA VAL A 609 38.67 6.24 -4.01
C VAL A 609 39.83 5.52 -4.66
N GLN A 610 40.89 6.26 -4.97
CA GLN A 610 42.10 5.77 -5.60
C GLN A 610 43.25 5.83 -4.60
N GLY A 611 43.78 4.67 -4.22
CA GLY A 611 45.05 4.54 -3.50
C GLY A 611 46.20 4.27 -4.46
N LYS A 612 47.31 3.78 -3.93
CA LYS A 612 48.51 3.50 -4.72
C LYS A 612 48.30 2.39 -5.75
N ASP A 613 47.77 1.25 -5.30
CA ASP A 613 47.64 0.01 -6.10
C ASP A 613 46.18 -0.48 -6.20
N ALA A 614 45.22 0.25 -5.62
CA ALA A 614 43.82 -0.13 -5.54
C ALA A 614 42.88 1.03 -5.88
N LYS A 615 41.73 0.70 -6.48
CA LYS A 615 40.64 1.63 -6.80
C LYS A 615 39.32 1.06 -6.28
N ILE A 616 38.59 1.84 -5.50
CA ILE A 616 37.23 1.55 -5.05
C ILE A 616 36.28 2.49 -5.78
N GLU A 617 35.25 1.95 -6.42
CA GLU A 617 34.24 2.73 -7.12
C GLU A 617 32.86 2.42 -6.55
N LEU A 618 32.23 3.45 -5.99
CA LEU A 618 30.88 3.43 -5.44
C LEU A 618 29.97 4.19 -6.39
N THR A 619 28.86 3.58 -6.80
CA THR A 619 27.96 4.13 -7.82
C THR A 619 26.54 4.27 -7.29
N ASN A 620 25.69 4.97 -8.01
CA ASN A 620 24.29 5.21 -7.62
C ASN A 620 24.13 5.94 -6.26
N ILE A 621 24.97 6.94 -6.01
CA ILE A 621 24.92 7.75 -4.79
C ILE A 621 24.00 8.94 -5.01
N LEU A 622 22.98 9.07 -4.18
CA LEU A 622 22.05 10.21 -4.21
C LEU A 622 22.43 11.24 -3.16
N VAL A 623 22.07 12.51 -3.39
CA VAL A 623 22.22 13.59 -2.40
C VAL A 623 20.83 13.94 -1.88
N GLY A 624 20.61 13.79 -0.57
CA GLY A 624 19.27 13.83 0.02
C GLY A 624 19.28 14.04 1.53
N ASP A 625 18.21 13.67 2.21
CA ASP A 625 18.12 13.76 3.67
C ASP A 625 18.26 12.37 4.30
N VAL A 626 19.21 12.22 5.23
CA VAL A 626 19.45 10.97 5.95
C VAL A 626 18.82 11.06 7.34
N TRP A 627 17.96 10.12 7.70
CA TRP A 627 17.26 10.08 8.98
C TRP A 627 17.63 8.83 9.77
N LEU A 628 17.87 9.03 11.07
CA LEU A 628 18.21 7.96 12.00
C LEU A 628 16.96 7.46 12.75
N LEU A 629 16.78 6.15 12.83
CA LEU A 629 15.70 5.51 13.59
C LEU A 629 16.26 4.88 14.85
N GLY A 630 15.92 5.44 16.01
CA GLY A 630 16.35 4.95 17.31
C GLY A 630 15.19 4.40 18.14
N GLY A 631 15.51 3.50 19.06
CA GLY A 631 14.57 3.02 20.05
C GLY A 631 14.55 1.50 20.17
N GLN A 632 13.44 1.00 20.70
CA GLN A 632 13.29 -0.41 21.05
C GLN A 632 12.45 -1.20 20.04
N SER A 633 11.87 -2.32 20.48
CA SER A 633 11.19 -3.29 19.64
C SER A 633 9.96 -2.74 18.92
N ASN A 634 9.40 -1.61 19.35
CA ASN A 634 8.35 -0.93 18.58
C ASN A 634 8.88 -0.12 17.40
N MET A 635 10.12 0.40 17.46
CA MET A 635 10.83 0.97 16.31
C MET A 635 11.38 -0.15 15.42
N GLU A 636 12.03 -1.16 16.01
CA GLU A 636 12.63 -2.30 15.28
C GLU A 636 11.58 -3.18 14.58
N PHE A 637 10.31 -3.07 14.99
CA PHE A 637 9.23 -3.90 14.49
C PHE A 637 9.13 -3.85 12.96
N GLU A 638 9.33 -5.00 12.34
CA GLU A 638 9.52 -5.10 10.90
C GLU A 638 8.22 -4.83 10.15
N LEU A 639 8.35 -4.18 8.99
CA LEU A 639 7.21 -3.75 8.19
C LEU A 639 6.30 -4.93 7.81
N HIS A 640 6.82 -6.14 7.59
CA HIS A 640 5.96 -7.29 7.25
C HIS A 640 5.06 -7.79 8.39
N LYS A 641 5.32 -7.37 9.62
CA LYS A 641 4.51 -7.68 10.81
C LYS A 641 3.54 -6.55 11.16
N VAL A 642 3.71 -5.37 10.54
CA VAL A 642 2.81 -4.23 10.70
C VAL A 642 1.47 -4.50 10.02
N GLU A 643 0.39 -4.02 10.63
CA GLU A 643 -0.94 -3.99 10.03
C GLU A 643 -0.92 -3.00 8.87
N GLU A 644 -1.42 -3.42 7.70
CA GLU A 644 -1.15 -2.76 6.41
C GLU A 644 0.30 -2.88 5.92
N GLY A 645 1.17 -3.55 6.67
CA GLY A 645 2.55 -3.86 6.30
C GLY A 645 2.70 -4.55 4.94
N PRO A 646 1.88 -5.57 4.59
CA PRO A 646 1.89 -6.15 3.25
C PRO A 646 1.62 -5.13 2.14
N LEU A 647 0.67 -4.19 2.33
CA LEU A 647 0.42 -3.09 1.39
C LEU A 647 1.64 -2.19 1.27
N GLU A 648 2.15 -1.74 2.41
CA GLU A 648 3.31 -0.87 2.49
C GLU A 648 4.51 -1.50 1.77
N ILE A 649 4.83 -2.77 2.08
CA ILE A 649 5.89 -3.56 1.43
C ILE A 649 5.69 -3.64 -0.05
N LEU A 650 4.55 -4.20 -0.45
CA LEU A 650 4.33 -4.46 -1.84
C LEU A 650 4.35 -3.08 -2.57
N SER A 651 3.97 -1.95 -1.93
CA SER A 651 4.04 -0.55 -2.44
C SER A 651 5.39 0.14 -2.41
N ALA A 652 6.39 -0.48 -1.81
CA ALA A 652 7.69 0.12 -1.59
C ALA A 652 8.61 0.10 -2.81
N ASN A 653 8.17 0.64 -3.94
CA ASN A 653 9.01 0.85 -5.14
C ASN A 653 9.61 2.26 -5.13
N PHE A 654 10.45 2.59 -4.15
CA PHE A 654 10.99 3.93 -3.99
C PHE A 654 12.48 3.98 -4.34
N ASP A 655 12.77 4.24 -5.62
CA ASP A 655 14.12 4.35 -6.19
C ASP A 655 14.96 5.52 -5.66
N GLN A 656 14.39 6.36 -4.79
CA GLN A 656 15.04 7.49 -4.11
C GLN A 656 15.02 7.36 -2.59
N ILE A 657 14.44 6.27 -2.06
CA ILE A 657 14.58 5.91 -0.65
C ILE A 657 15.65 4.83 -0.55
N ARG A 658 16.57 4.98 0.40
CA ARG A 658 17.62 4.01 0.69
C ARG A 658 17.50 3.53 2.11
N LEU A 659 17.63 2.22 2.27
CA LEU A 659 17.43 1.51 3.51
C LEU A 659 18.79 1.02 4.00
N PHE A 660 19.08 1.25 5.27
CA PHE A 660 20.31 0.77 5.90
C PHE A 660 20.03 0.35 7.34
N THR A 661 20.31 -0.90 7.67
CA THR A 661 20.27 -1.37 9.07
C THR A 661 21.70 -1.46 9.58
N VAL A 662 22.02 -0.71 10.63
CA VAL A 662 23.34 -0.72 11.26
C VAL A 662 23.51 -2.03 12.05
N PRO A 663 24.60 -2.78 11.86
CA PRO A 663 24.89 -3.97 12.65
C PRO A 663 24.95 -3.68 14.15
N GLN A 664 24.35 -4.55 14.95
CA GLN A 664 24.30 -4.40 16.40
C GLN A 664 25.54 -5.04 17.04
N LEU A 665 26.54 -4.24 17.38
CA LEU A 665 27.72 -4.72 18.10
C LEU A 665 27.48 -4.67 19.61
N ASN A 666 28.04 -5.65 20.34
CA ASN A 666 27.94 -5.73 21.79
C ASN A 666 29.26 -5.31 22.45
N GLY A 667 29.17 -4.83 23.69
CA GLY A 667 30.32 -4.53 24.52
C GLY A 667 30.45 -3.06 24.92
N PRO A 668 31.33 -2.77 25.88
CA PRO A 668 31.52 -1.43 26.43
C PRO A 668 32.47 -0.57 25.59
N GLU A 669 33.21 -1.17 24.65
CA GLU A 669 34.18 -0.46 23.84
C GLU A 669 33.52 0.28 22.68
N THR A 670 33.82 1.57 22.57
CA THR A 670 33.45 2.39 21.42
C THR A 670 33.98 1.78 20.13
N LYS A 671 33.06 1.46 19.20
CA LYS A 671 33.39 0.92 17.89
C LYS A 671 33.44 2.03 16.84
N THR A 672 34.40 1.95 15.92
CA THR A 672 34.67 2.94 14.86
C THR A 672 34.27 2.46 13.46
N SER A 673 33.83 1.20 13.34
CA SER A 673 33.28 0.58 12.13
C SER A 673 32.39 -0.61 12.50
N PHE A 674 31.76 -1.23 11.50
CA PHE A 674 30.95 -2.44 11.64
C PHE A 674 31.11 -3.34 10.39
N PRO A 675 30.93 -4.67 10.50
CA PRO A 675 31.03 -5.58 9.36
C PRO A 675 29.78 -5.54 8.46
N ARG A 676 29.86 -6.11 7.27
CA ARG A 676 28.67 -6.47 6.46
C ARG A 676 28.37 -7.94 6.67
N GLN A 677 27.16 -8.24 7.14
CA GLN A 677 26.87 -9.57 7.69
C GLN A 677 25.41 -10.01 7.51
N TYR A 678 25.22 -11.32 7.63
CA TYR A 678 23.93 -11.96 7.90
C TYR A 678 23.96 -12.50 9.32
N GLN A 679 23.22 -11.86 10.22
CA GLN A 679 23.20 -12.21 11.64
C GLN A 679 21.96 -13.05 11.96
N TRP A 680 22.15 -14.17 12.63
CA TRP A 680 21.06 -14.98 13.13
C TRP A 680 20.35 -14.29 14.29
N ASN A 681 19.02 -14.30 14.25
CA ASN A 681 18.19 -13.84 15.35
C ASN A 681 17.38 -15.02 15.92
N ASP A 682 17.69 -15.41 17.16
CA ASP A 682 17.03 -16.54 17.82
C ASP A 682 15.53 -16.33 18.04
N PHE A 683 15.13 -15.09 18.31
CA PHE A 683 13.73 -14.76 18.59
C PHE A 683 12.85 -14.96 17.35
N PHE A 684 13.39 -14.67 16.17
CA PHE A 684 12.69 -14.84 14.89
C PHE A 684 13.09 -16.11 14.12
N SER A 685 14.12 -16.83 14.59
CA SER A 685 14.67 -18.01 13.91
C SER A 685 14.98 -17.77 12.43
N GLN A 686 15.59 -16.61 12.13
CA GLN A 686 15.97 -16.20 10.78
C GLN A 686 17.23 -15.33 10.79
N HIS A 687 17.93 -15.26 9.66
CA HIS A 687 19.05 -14.34 9.47
C HIS A 687 18.56 -12.97 8.98
N PHE A 688 19.10 -11.91 9.57
CA PHE A 688 18.92 -10.54 9.12
C PHE A 688 20.19 -10.04 8.45
N ARG A 689 20.02 -9.47 7.26
CA ARG A 689 21.10 -8.83 6.52
C ARG A 689 21.33 -7.42 7.04
N GLN A 690 22.54 -7.12 7.49
CA GLN A 690 22.90 -5.85 8.14
C GLN A 690 24.18 -5.25 7.54
N GLY A 691 24.31 -3.92 7.62
CA GLY A 691 25.45 -3.20 7.08
C GLY A 691 25.41 -3.06 5.56
N TYR A 692 24.22 -2.96 4.96
CA TYR A 692 24.04 -2.83 3.51
C TYR A 692 23.11 -1.68 3.18
N TRP A 693 23.43 -0.93 2.13
CA TRP A 693 22.51 0.04 1.52
C TRP A 693 21.69 -0.63 0.44
N ASP A 694 20.38 -0.67 0.65
CA ASP A 694 19.43 -1.21 -0.33
C ASP A 694 18.56 -0.09 -0.90
N VAL A 695 18.30 -0.17 -2.21
CA VAL A 695 17.21 0.59 -2.82
C VAL A 695 15.92 0.10 -2.18
N CYS A 696 15.04 1.01 -1.77
CA CYS A 696 13.75 0.63 -1.21
C CYS A 696 12.90 -0.05 -2.31
N THR A 697 12.74 -1.37 -2.14
CA THR A 697 11.99 -2.29 -3.00
C THR A 697 11.08 -3.13 -2.09
N PRO A 698 10.05 -3.81 -2.62
CA PRO A 698 9.23 -4.74 -1.85
C PRO A 698 10.07 -5.80 -1.12
N GLU A 699 11.14 -6.29 -1.74
CA GLU A 699 12.03 -7.27 -1.14
C GLU A 699 12.84 -6.67 0.02
N SER A 700 13.49 -5.53 -0.21
CA SER A 700 14.42 -4.93 0.76
C SER A 700 13.73 -4.24 1.94
N VAL A 701 12.52 -3.71 1.76
CA VAL A 701 11.81 -3.00 2.84
C VAL A 701 11.15 -3.96 3.83
N ARG A 702 10.96 -5.22 3.45
CA ARG A 702 10.19 -6.22 4.19
C ARG A 702 10.59 -6.31 5.66
N ASP A 703 11.89 -6.25 5.92
CA ASP A 703 12.52 -6.45 7.23
C ASP A 703 12.99 -5.12 7.86
N MET A 704 12.62 -3.98 7.27
CA MET A 704 12.92 -2.64 7.80
C MET A 704 11.87 -2.20 8.84
N SER A 705 12.25 -1.33 9.77
CA SER A 705 11.33 -0.64 10.69
C SER A 705 10.08 -0.13 9.99
N GLY A 706 8.91 -0.56 10.44
CA GLY A 706 7.64 -0.13 9.83
C GLY A 706 7.34 1.35 10.05
N ILE A 707 7.59 1.88 11.25
CA ILE A 707 7.43 3.32 11.55
C ILE A 707 8.43 4.14 10.75
N GLY A 708 9.69 3.70 10.74
CA GLY A 708 10.76 4.39 10.03
C GLY A 708 10.54 4.46 8.53
N TYR A 709 10.12 3.35 7.92
CA TYR A 709 9.72 3.33 6.51
C TYR A 709 8.59 4.30 6.21
N VAL A 710 7.49 4.25 6.97
CA VAL A 710 6.34 5.14 6.76
C VAL A 710 6.75 6.61 6.91
N PHE A 711 7.56 6.92 7.92
CA PHE A 711 8.11 8.25 8.14
C PHE A 711 8.92 8.74 6.92
N GLY A 712 9.94 7.98 6.51
CA GLY A 712 10.79 8.35 5.38
C GLY A 712 10.02 8.43 4.06
N ARG A 713 9.07 7.51 3.83
CA ARG A 713 8.17 7.55 2.67
C ARG A 713 7.32 8.81 2.64
N ARG A 714 6.69 9.19 3.76
CA ARG A 714 5.83 10.39 3.82
C ARG A 714 6.64 11.66 3.61
N ILE A 715 7.87 11.74 4.14
CA ILE A 715 8.78 12.84 3.84
C ILE A 715 9.14 12.86 2.35
N HIS A 716 9.58 11.74 1.80
CA HIS A 716 9.97 11.63 0.40
C HIS A 716 8.83 12.05 -0.54
N MET A 717 7.61 11.53 -0.34
CA MET A 717 6.44 11.85 -1.17
C MET A 717 6.10 13.34 -1.17
N ALA A 718 6.20 14.02 -0.02
CA ALA A 718 5.83 15.42 0.12
C ALA A 718 6.94 16.41 -0.29
N THR A 719 8.19 15.96 -0.34
CA THR A 719 9.36 16.81 -0.57
C THR A 719 10.06 16.53 -1.89
N ARG A 720 9.91 15.31 -2.44
CA ARG A 720 10.67 14.76 -3.58
C ARG A 720 12.19 14.75 -3.37
N VAL A 721 12.65 14.88 -2.12
CA VAL A 721 14.05 14.77 -1.75
C VAL A 721 14.39 13.29 -1.56
N PRO A 722 15.52 12.78 -2.07
CA PRO A 722 15.98 11.43 -1.76
C PRO A 722 16.14 11.22 -0.26
N ILE A 723 15.71 10.09 0.29
CA ILE A 723 15.72 9.83 1.73
C ILE A 723 16.58 8.62 2.04
N GLY A 724 17.61 8.80 2.88
CA GLY A 724 18.30 7.69 3.53
C GLY A 724 17.63 7.39 4.86
N ILE A 725 17.24 6.15 5.11
CA ILE A 725 16.69 5.68 6.38
C ILE A 725 17.72 4.75 7.00
N MET A 726 18.30 5.17 8.12
CA MET A 726 19.28 4.39 8.88
C MET A 726 18.63 3.87 10.15
N ASP A 727 18.41 2.57 10.20
CA ASP A 727 17.87 1.89 11.37
C ASP A 727 18.99 1.47 12.33
N VAL A 728 18.97 2.04 13.53
CA VAL A 728 19.84 1.65 14.65
C VAL A 728 19.03 1.06 15.79
N SER A 729 17.73 0.79 15.63
CA SER A 729 16.88 0.33 16.72
C SER A 729 17.19 -1.10 17.17
N ARG A 730 16.90 -1.40 18.45
CA ARG A 730 17.10 -2.74 19.03
C ARG A 730 16.10 -3.05 20.14
N GLY A 731 15.39 -4.15 19.97
CA GLY A 731 14.35 -4.64 20.86
C GLY A 731 14.86 -5.08 22.23
N GLY A 732 14.01 -4.92 23.24
CA GLY A 732 14.32 -5.36 24.59
C GLY A 732 15.44 -4.56 25.27
N THR A 733 15.64 -3.30 24.89
CA THR A 733 16.71 -2.45 25.44
C THR A 733 16.18 -1.51 26.53
N THR A 734 17.03 -0.71 27.17
CA THR A 734 16.63 0.33 28.14
C THR A 734 17.23 1.64 27.71
N LEU A 735 16.64 2.76 28.12
CA LEU A 735 17.10 4.09 27.68
C LEU A 735 18.59 4.34 28.00
N ALA A 736 19.06 3.88 29.17
CA ALA A 736 20.44 4.05 29.60
C ALA A 736 21.44 3.34 28.66
N ALA A 737 21.07 2.24 28.00
CA ALA A 737 21.95 1.56 27.05
C ALA A 737 22.32 2.43 25.84
N TRP A 738 21.45 3.37 25.45
CA TRP A 738 21.60 4.28 24.30
C TRP A 738 22.28 5.61 24.62
N THR A 739 22.69 5.79 25.87
CA THR A 739 23.31 7.03 26.36
C THR A 739 24.78 6.74 26.70
N PRO A 740 25.75 7.56 26.27
CA PRO A 740 27.16 7.32 26.58
C PRO A 740 27.40 7.20 28.08
N ILE A 741 28.27 6.28 28.49
CA ILE A 741 28.57 6.03 29.91
C ILE A 741 29.14 7.28 30.60
N GLU A 742 29.89 8.11 29.86
CA GLU A 742 30.47 9.37 30.34
C GLU A 742 29.41 10.47 30.57
N VAL A 743 28.23 10.33 29.97
CA VAL A 743 27.09 11.22 30.20
C VAL A 743 26.30 10.71 31.41
N LEU A 744 25.99 9.41 31.43
CA LEU A 744 25.23 8.78 32.50
C LEU A 744 25.84 8.99 33.89
N THR A 745 27.16 8.82 34.00
CA THR A 745 27.90 8.99 35.26
C THR A 745 27.82 10.41 35.84
N LYS A 746 27.44 11.40 35.03
CA LYS A 746 27.30 12.81 35.44
C LYS A 746 25.87 13.19 35.84
N ILE A 747 24.89 12.32 35.60
CA ILE A 747 23.49 12.58 35.93
C ILE A 747 23.25 12.29 37.41
N ASN A 748 22.74 13.29 38.12
CA ASN A 748 22.36 13.15 39.52
C ASN A 748 20.92 12.63 39.66
N SER A 749 20.74 11.32 39.60
CA SER A 749 19.46 10.62 39.86
C SER A 749 19.72 9.39 40.74
N PRO A 750 19.04 9.25 41.90
CA PRO A 750 19.17 8.08 42.75
C PRO A 750 18.88 6.76 42.02
N GLU A 751 17.85 6.74 41.18
CA GLU A 751 17.44 5.57 40.40
C GLU A 751 18.52 5.15 39.39
N LEU A 752 19.13 6.12 38.70
CA LEU A 752 20.23 5.84 37.77
C LEU A 752 21.49 5.37 38.49
N GLN A 753 21.89 6.03 39.57
CA GLN A 753 23.10 5.66 40.33
C GLN A 753 22.98 4.25 40.92
N SER A 754 21.79 3.88 41.41
CA SER A 754 21.50 2.51 41.84
C SER A 754 21.62 1.51 40.69
N THR A 755 21.17 1.88 39.49
CA THR A 755 21.24 1.03 38.30
C THR A 755 22.68 0.82 37.84
N LEU A 756 23.50 1.88 37.81
CA LEU A 756 24.93 1.80 37.46
C LEU A 756 25.68 0.89 38.44
N LEU A 757 25.47 1.08 39.74
CA LEU A 757 26.11 0.27 40.78
C LEU A 757 25.73 -1.22 40.67
N ASP A 758 24.46 -1.52 40.46
CA ASP A 758 23.97 -2.89 40.28
C ASP A 758 24.62 -3.57 39.06
N TRP A 759 24.74 -2.87 37.94
CA TRP A 759 25.48 -3.39 36.78
C TRP A 759 26.97 -3.61 37.05
N ASP A 760 27.63 -2.68 37.74
CA ASP A 760 29.05 -2.83 38.11
C ASP A 760 29.25 -4.02 39.05
N THR A 761 28.35 -4.23 40.02
CA THR A 761 28.38 -5.41 40.90
C THR A 761 28.18 -6.70 40.08
N ARG A 762 27.18 -6.76 39.19
CA ARG A 762 26.95 -7.94 38.33
C ARG A 762 28.17 -8.28 37.49
N VAL A 763 28.87 -7.28 36.95
CA VAL A 763 30.09 -7.47 36.16
C VAL A 763 31.25 -7.94 37.05
N ALA A 764 31.44 -7.35 38.23
CA ALA A 764 32.51 -7.72 39.15
C ALA A 764 32.34 -9.13 39.73
N GLU A 765 31.09 -9.56 39.96
CA GLU A 765 30.76 -10.86 40.57
C GLU A 765 30.59 -11.99 39.56
N PHE A 766 30.58 -11.71 38.25
CA PHE A 766 30.36 -12.73 37.22
C PHE A 766 31.53 -13.71 37.12
N ASP A 767 31.23 -14.99 37.31
CA ASP A 767 32.16 -16.11 37.14
C ASP A 767 31.69 -16.97 35.94
N PRO A 768 32.41 -16.95 34.80
CA PRO A 768 32.02 -17.68 33.59
C PRO A 768 31.90 -19.19 33.80
N GLN A 769 32.69 -19.75 34.72
CA GLN A 769 32.69 -21.18 35.00
C GLN A 769 31.46 -21.58 35.83
N LYS A 770 31.16 -20.83 36.90
CA LYS A 770 29.93 -21.04 37.68
C LYS A 770 28.68 -20.80 36.85
N ASP A 771 28.73 -19.86 35.92
CA ASP A 771 27.65 -19.62 34.96
C ASP A 771 27.41 -20.83 34.05
N LEU A 772 28.47 -21.41 33.47
CA LEU A 772 28.37 -22.63 32.66
C LEU A 772 27.82 -23.80 33.48
N GLU A 773 28.32 -24.02 34.70
CA GLU A 773 27.82 -25.06 35.61
C GLU A 773 26.33 -24.87 35.93
N ARG A 774 25.90 -23.63 36.19
CA ARG A 774 24.49 -23.30 36.41
C ARG A 774 23.63 -23.58 35.18
N ARG A 775 24.09 -23.19 33.98
CA ARG A 775 23.37 -23.44 32.71
C ARG A 775 23.25 -24.93 32.40
N ILE A 776 24.31 -25.70 32.64
CA ILE A 776 24.30 -27.17 32.52
C ILE A 776 23.29 -27.78 33.49
N LYS A 777 23.32 -27.37 34.76
CA LYS A 777 22.36 -27.87 35.77
C LYS A 777 20.91 -27.57 35.38
N GLN A 778 20.61 -26.34 34.95
CA GLN A 778 19.27 -25.95 34.49
C GLN A 778 18.83 -26.72 33.24
N PHE A 779 19.77 -27.00 32.33
CA PHE A 779 19.51 -27.82 31.16
C PHE A 779 19.08 -29.23 31.57
N ASP A 780 19.88 -29.87 32.43
CA ASP A 780 19.66 -31.24 32.89
C ASP A 780 18.34 -31.35 33.70
N GLU A 781 18.06 -30.39 34.60
CA GLU A 781 16.80 -30.31 35.36
C GLU A 781 15.58 -30.14 34.46
N ARG A 782 15.67 -29.31 33.41
CA ARG A 782 14.56 -29.10 32.48
C ARG A 782 14.29 -30.32 31.62
N GLU A 783 15.32 -31.04 31.19
CA GLU A 783 15.14 -32.33 30.51
C GLU A 783 14.50 -33.37 31.43
N ALA A 784 14.94 -33.46 32.69
CA ALA A 784 14.34 -34.33 33.69
C ALA A 784 12.84 -34.00 33.90
N ASN A 785 12.49 -32.72 33.99
CA ASN A 785 11.11 -32.26 34.12
C ASN A 785 10.26 -32.57 32.88
N LEU A 786 10.80 -32.41 31.67
CA LEU A 786 10.09 -32.77 30.43
C LEU A 786 9.82 -34.28 30.35
N LYS A 787 10.82 -35.10 30.70
CA LYS A 787 10.67 -36.57 30.79
C LYS A 787 9.62 -36.96 31.82
N ALA A 788 9.67 -36.37 33.03
CA ALA A 788 8.70 -36.63 34.09
C ALA A 788 7.26 -36.25 33.69
N GLN A 789 7.09 -35.21 32.86
CA GLN A 789 5.79 -34.76 32.35
C GLN A 789 5.31 -35.51 31.09
N GLY A 790 6.08 -36.50 30.58
CA GLY A 790 5.77 -37.19 29.32
C GLY A 790 5.80 -36.28 28.09
N LYS A 791 6.44 -35.11 28.17
CA LYS A 791 6.55 -34.16 27.05
C LYS A 791 7.77 -34.49 26.20
N PRO A 792 7.67 -34.42 24.86
CA PRO A 792 8.80 -34.66 23.97
C PRO A 792 9.91 -33.63 24.20
N ILE A 793 11.17 -34.09 24.20
CA ILE A 793 12.34 -33.22 24.22
C ILE A 793 12.58 -32.70 22.79
N PRO A 794 12.71 -31.39 22.57
CA PRO A 794 13.00 -30.84 21.24
C PRO A 794 14.29 -31.40 20.65
N LYS A 795 14.25 -31.88 19.40
CA LYS A 795 15.38 -32.55 18.71
C LYS A 795 16.63 -31.67 18.54
N ASN A 796 16.47 -30.35 18.53
CA ASN A 796 17.53 -29.35 18.33
C ASN A 796 18.12 -28.81 19.63
N ARG A 797 17.75 -29.39 20.78
CA ARG A 797 18.19 -28.91 22.10
C ARG A 797 19.63 -29.38 22.40
N LYS A 798 20.60 -28.46 22.44
CA LYS A 798 22.01 -28.74 22.75
C LYS A 798 22.33 -28.41 24.22
N ARG A 799 23.06 -29.30 24.90
CA ARG A 799 23.57 -29.06 26.26
C ARG A 799 24.62 -27.95 26.21
N PRO A 800 24.55 -26.90 27.06
CA PRO A 800 25.52 -25.82 27.08
C PRO A 800 26.95 -26.33 27.31
N ASN A 801 27.92 -25.82 26.53
CA ASN A 801 29.33 -26.23 26.61
C ASN A 801 30.33 -25.07 26.49
N GLU A 802 29.87 -23.83 26.32
CA GLU A 802 30.70 -22.65 26.08
C GLU A 802 30.69 -21.67 27.26
N LEU A 803 31.82 -21.02 27.51
CA LEU A 803 31.94 -19.91 28.44
C LEU A 803 31.40 -18.64 27.77
N LEU A 804 30.41 -18.00 28.39
CA LEU A 804 29.82 -16.77 27.87
C LEU A 804 30.57 -15.54 28.43
N PRO A 805 30.66 -14.45 27.64
CA PRO A 805 31.33 -13.20 28.04
C PRO A 805 30.66 -12.45 29.20
N GLY A 806 29.47 -12.90 29.64
CA GLY A 806 28.81 -12.40 30.84
C GLY A 806 28.15 -11.03 30.69
N PRO A 807 27.76 -10.39 31.81
CA PRO A 807 27.02 -9.15 31.83
C PRO A 807 27.81 -7.94 31.30
N ALA A 808 29.13 -8.05 31.14
CA ALA A 808 29.97 -6.98 30.63
C ALA A 808 29.60 -6.56 29.20
N VAL A 809 29.14 -7.51 28.38
CA VAL A 809 28.74 -7.28 26.98
C VAL A 809 27.22 -7.27 26.80
N ASP A 810 26.44 -7.31 27.88
CA ASP A 810 24.99 -7.28 27.81
C ASP A 810 24.53 -5.98 27.13
N MET A 811 23.56 -6.09 26.22
CA MET A 811 23.05 -4.94 25.48
C MET A 811 22.38 -3.90 26.39
N ASN A 812 21.85 -4.30 27.53
CA ASN A 812 21.18 -3.43 28.50
C ASN A 812 22.14 -2.84 29.55
N ARG A 813 23.42 -3.23 29.53
CA ARG A 813 24.40 -2.52 30.34
C ARG A 813 24.45 -1.06 29.88
N PRO A 814 24.32 -0.08 30.81
CA PRO A 814 24.30 1.34 30.45
C PRO A 814 25.50 1.72 29.55
N GLY A 815 25.23 2.40 28.43
CA GLY A 815 26.23 2.79 27.43
C GLY A 815 26.61 1.77 26.35
N ASN A 816 26.33 0.46 26.51
CA ASN A 816 26.82 -0.55 25.57
C ASN A 816 26.24 -0.40 24.15
N LEU A 817 24.96 -0.05 23.98
CA LEU A 817 24.38 0.14 22.63
C LEU A 817 24.85 1.40 21.96
N PHE A 818 25.07 2.45 22.74
CA PHE A 818 25.71 3.65 22.22
C PHE A 818 27.10 3.32 21.64
N ALA A 819 27.93 2.60 22.41
CA ALA A 819 29.28 2.21 22.02
C ALA A 819 29.34 1.20 20.86
N GLY A 820 28.35 0.32 20.75
CA GLY A 820 28.29 -0.70 19.70
C GLY A 820 27.57 -0.27 18.42
N THR A 821 26.74 0.78 18.48
CA THR A 821 25.86 1.16 17.35
C THR A 821 26.04 2.62 16.98
N ILE A 822 25.70 3.56 17.87
CA ILE A 822 25.69 5.00 17.55
C ILE A 822 27.11 5.53 17.30
N SER A 823 28.12 5.06 18.03
CA SER A 823 29.50 5.51 17.81
C SER A 823 30.08 5.07 16.46
N THR A 824 29.59 3.97 15.88
CA THR A 824 30.07 3.48 14.58
C THR A 824 29.70 4.40 13.43
N ILE A 825 28.71 5.27 13.64
CA ILE A 825 28.28 6.27 12.67
C ILE A 825 28.62 7.70 13.10
N ALA A 826 29.51 7.83 14.11
CA ALA A 826 29.90 9.12 14.67
C ALA A 826 30.42 10.08 13.59
N GLY A 827 29.94 11.32 13.63
CA GLY A 827 30.31 12.36 12.68
C GLY A 827 29.74 12.21 11.26
N LEU A 828 28.86 11.23 11.00
CA LEU A 828 28.05 11.20 9.78
C LEU A 828 27.00 12.32 9.83
N PRO A 829 26.96 13.25 8.86
CA PRO A 829 25.91 14.24 8.81
C PRO A 829 24.57 13.57 8.52
N VAL A 830 23.57 13.87 9.34
CA VAL A 830 22.18 13.44 9.16
C VAL A 830 21.24 14.64 9.22
N LYS A 831 20.04 14.48 8.68
CA LYS A 831 18.95 15.45 8.75
C LYS A 831 18.29 15.46 10.13
N GLY A 832 18.21 14.33 10.80
CA GLY A 832 17.59 14.21 12.11
C GLY A 832 17.43 12.76 12.60
N ALA A 833 16.84 12.61 13.78
CA ALA A 833 16.51 11.32 14.36
C ALA A 833 15.05 11.25 14.83
N ILE A 834 14.46 10.05 14.82
CA ILE A 834 13.22 9.76 15.53
C ILE A 834 13.43 8.63 16.55
N TRP A 835 12.78 8.74 17.70
CA TRP A 835 12.93 7.84 18.83
C TRP A 835 11.59 7.25 19.25
N HIS A 836 11.50 5.92 19.34
CA HIS A 836 10.31 5.25 19.85
C HIS A 836 10.62 4.21 20.92
N GLN A 837 10.04 4.44 22.09
CA GLN A 837 10.31 3.68 23.30
C GLN A 837 9.47 2.40 23.39
N GLY A 838 10.08 1.32 23.91
CA GLY A 838 9.41 0.06 24.27
C GLY A 838 9.00 0.02 25.75
N TYR A 839 8.65 -1.16 26.27
CA TYR A 839 8.10 -1.28 27.64
C TYR A 839 9.15 -1.52 28.74
N ASN A 840 10.40 -1.79 28.38
CA ASN A 840 11.39 -2.33 29.31
C ASN A 840 11.71 -1.42 30.50
N ASP A 841 11.81 -0.10 30.29
CA ASP A 841 12.00 0.84 31.39
C ASP A 841 10.79 0.87 32.33
N ALA A 842 9.56 0.67 31.82
CA ALA A 842 8.35 0.58 32.63
C ALA A 842 8.22 -0.72 33.45
N LEU A 843 9.09 -1.72 33.22
CA LEU A 843 9.15 -2.94 34.03
C LEU A 843 10.00 -2.76 35.30
N GLN A 844 10.71 -1.63 35.42
CA GLN A 844 11.56 -1.33 36.56
C GLN A 844 10.77 -0.51 37.59
N PRO A 845 10.96 -0.75 38.91
CA PRO A 845 10.41 0.11 39.94
C PRO A 845 10.88 1.56 39.73
N ASN A 846 9.95 2.52 39.69
CA ASN A 846 10.24 3.93 39.41
C ASN A 846 10.97 4.16 38.06
N GLY A 847 10.78 3.28 37.07
CA GLY A 847 11.41 3.41 35.76
C GLY A 847 11.19 4.78 35.11
N HIS A 848 10.02 5.39 35.31
CA HIS A 848 9.72 6.74 34.80
C HIS A 848 10.64 7.84 35.36
N LYS A 849 11.14 7.71 36.60
CA LYS A 849 12.05 8.70 37.20
C LYS A 849 13.44 8.62 36.57
N LEU A 850 13.97 7.41 36.40
CA LEU A 850 15.22 7.17 35.68
C LEU A 850 15.09 7.71 34.24
N TYR A 851 13.98 7.36 33.58
CA TYR A 851 13.72 7.79 32.21
C TYR A 851 13.68 9.32 32.10
N ALA A 852 13.00 10.00 33.03
CA ALA A 852 12.91 11.47 33.06
C ALA A 852 14.27 12.14 33.26
N ALA A 853 15.18 11.52 34.03
CA ALA A 853 16.52 12.03 34.24
C ALA A 853 17.44 11.83 33.01
N VAL A 854 17.32 10.69 32.33
CA VAL A 854 18.23 10.29 31.25
C VAL A 854 17.80 10.82 29.88
N PHE A 855 16.50 10.88 29.58
CA PHE A 855 16.01 11.10 28.21
C PHE A 855 16.45 12.42 27.58
N PRO A 856 16.38 13.57 28.30
CA PRO A 856 16.90 14.83 27.75
C PRO A 856 18.41 14.81 27.48
N GLU A 857 19.18 14.09 28.31
CA GLU A 857 20.63 14.00 28.15
C GLU A 857 21.03 13.05 27.02
N MET A 858 20.26 11.99 26.78
CA MET A 858 20.42 11.14 25.60
C MET A 858 20.26 11.94 24.30
N ILE A 859 19.21 12.77 24.21
CA ILE A 859 18.96 13.62 23.03
C ILE A 859 20.16 14.54 22.76
N LYS A 860 20.70 15.18 23.81
CA LYS A 860 21.90 16.02 23.71
C LYS A 860 23.14 15.22 23.30
N ALA A 861 23.32 14.02 23.83
CA ALA A 861 24.44 13.15 23.50
C ALA A 861 24.42 12.72 22.01
N TRP A 862 23.25 12.38 21.48
CA TRP A 862 23.08 12.01 20.06
C TRP A 862 23.35 13.20 19.13
N ARG A 863 22.82 14.39 19.49
CA ARG A 863 23.15 15.66 18.81
C ARG A 863 24.66 15.93 18.78
N SER A 864 25.35 15.69 19.90
CA SER A 864 26.78 15.89 20.02
C SER A 864 27.58 14.92 19.13
N VAL A 865 27.31 13.61 19.20
CA VAL A 865 28.09 12.59 18.46
C VAL A 865 27.89 12.67 16.93
N LEU A 866 26.75 13.19 16.48
CA LEU A 866 26.44 13.44 15.07
C LEU A 866 26.84 14.86 14.61
N ASN A 867 27.55 15.61 15.45
CA ASN A 867 28.05 16.97 15.18
C ASN A 867 26.95 17.95 14.76
N ASP A 868 25.80 17.91 15.46
CA ASP A 868 24.71 18.84 15.25
C ASP A 868 23.93 19.12 16.55
N PRO A 869 24.27 20.20 17.28
CA PRO A 869 23.56 20.56 18.52
C PRO A 869 22.09 20.92 18.30
N ASN A 870 21.68 21.23 17.06
CA ASN A 870 20.32 21.59 16.70
C ASN A 870 19.62 20.48 15.90
N MET A 871 20.18 19.27 15.86
CA MET A 871 19.63 18.17 15.08
C MET A 871 18.15 17.97 15.40
N PRO A 872 17.27 17.95 14.38
CA PRO A 872 15.88 17.54 14.52
C PRO A 872 15.75 16.20 15.25
N PHE A 873 14.92 16.17 16.29
CA PHE A 873 14.70 14.98 17.11
C PHE A 873 13.21 14.77 17.38
N GLY A 874 12.64 13.68 16.87
CA GLY A 874 11.23 13.35 17.05
C GLY A 874 11.00 12.33 18.17
N ILE A 875 10.12 12.65 19.12
CA ILE A 875 9.73 11.75 20.21
C ILE A 875 8.42 11.04 19.84
N ILE A 876 8.41 9.71 19.92
CA ILE A 876 7.21 8.89 19.75
C ILE A 876 6.90 8.21 21.08
N THR A 877 5.68 8.41 21.60
CA THR A 877 5.28 7.95 22.94
C THR A 877 5.36 6.44 23.11
N GLN A 878 5.47 5.97 24.34
CA GLN A 878 5.32 4.54 24.64
C GLN A 878 3.92 4.01 24.26
N GLU A 879 3.88 2.79 23.74
CA GLU A 879 2.66 2.10 23.33
C GLU A 879 1.83 1.56 24.51
N THR A 880 0.59 1.17 24.22
CA THR A 880 -0.32 0.56 25.21
C THR A 880 -0.10 -0.94 25.36
N GLN A 881 -0.57 -1.49 26.48
CA GLN A 881 -0.63 -2.93 26.72
C GLN A 881 -1.88 -3.29 27.53
N ASP A 882 -2.29 -4.55 27.46
CA ASP A 882 -3.50 -5.12 28.07
C ASP A 882 -4.80 -4.63 27.42
N GLN A 883 -5.93 -5.19 27.88
CA GLN A 883 -7.25 -4.86 27.35
C GLN A 883 -7.55 -3.36 27.48
N PRO A 884 -8.19 -2.73 26.48
CA PRO A 884 -8.63 -1.36 26.59
C PRO A 884 -9.46 -1.12 27.85
N GLN A 885 -9.16 -0.02 28.54
CA GLN A 885 -9.95 0.50 29.63
C GLN A 885 -11.37 0.81 29.12
N THR A 886 -12.37 0.48 29.92
CA THR A 886 -13.78 0.72 29.65
C THR A 886 -14.40 1.48 30.81
N LEU A 887 -15.66 1.90 30.65
CA LEU A 887 -16.42 2.43 31.78
C LEU A 887 -16.76 1.37 32.83
N GLU A 888 -16.52 0.07 32.64
CA GLU A 888 -16.78 -0.94 33.67
C GLU A 888 -15.58 -1.17 34.60
N ASN A 889 -14.37 -1.02 34.05
CA ASN A 889 -13.09 -1.21 34.71
C ASN A 889 -12.24 0.06 34.62
N PHE A 890 -12.84 1.22 34.81
CA PHE A 890 -12.19 2.52 34.54
C PHE A 890 -10.98 2.75 35.46
N LEU A 891 -11.06 2.48 36.76
CA LEU A 891 -9.98 2.84 37.69
C LEU A 891 -8.79 1.84 37.74
N PRO A 892 -8.98 0.51 37.73
CA PRO A 892 -7.87 -0.43 37.91
C PRO A 892 -6.72 -0.33 36.87
N PRO A 893 -6.99 -0.15 35.56
CA PRO A 893 -5.94 0.01 34.54
C PRO A 893 -5.07 1.27 34.70
N MET A 894 -5.40 2.17 35.63
CA MET A 894 -4.58 3.34 35.96
C MET A 894 -3.32 2.99 36.78
N VAL A 895 -3.21 1.76 37.27
CA VAL A 895 -2.06 1.26 38.06
C VAL A 895 -1.00 0.67 37.13
N ASP A 896 -0.24 1.54 36.46
CA ASP A 896 0.83 1.10 35.56
C ASP A 896 1.94 2.15 35.45
N GLU A 897 3.20 1.73 35.31
CA GLU A 897 4.37 2.61 35.15
C GLU A 897 4.46 3.24 33.75
N GLY A 898 3.93 2.57 32.72
CA GLY A 898 3.99 3.01 31.32
C GLY A 898 3.21 4.29 31.02
N VAL A 899 2.15 4.61 31.78
CA VAL A 899 1.46 5.92 31.66
C VAL A 899 2.35 7.06 32.16
N TYR A 900 3.16 6.83 33.19
CA TYR A 900 4.12 7.82 33.68
C TYR A 900 5.28 8.01 32.68
N ILE A 901 5.73 6.95 32.01
CA ILE A 901 6.71 7.09 30.90
C ILE A 901 6.13 7.92 29.75
N ARG A 902 4.86 7.71 29.37
CA ARG A 902 4.18 8.53 28.35
C ARG A 902 4.12 10.01 28.75
N GLU A 903 3.80 10.28 30.02
CA GLU A 903 3.87 11.64 30.56
C GLU A 903 5.28 12.22 30.42
N VAL A 904 6.32 11.46 30.77
CA VAL A 904 7.72 11.91 30.64
C VAL A 904 8.07 12.27 29.19
N HIS A 905 7.58 11.53 28.19
CA HIS A 905 7.76 11.87 26.78
C HIS A 905 7.14 13.23 26.45
N TYR A 906 5.88 13.46 26.85
CA TYR A 906 5.19 14.71 26.56
C TYR A 906 5.79 15.90 27.31
N GLN A 907 6.12 15.73 28.59
CA GLN A 907 6.75 16.77 29.39
C GLN A 907 8.16 17.12 28.91
N THR A 908 8.94 16.13 28.45
CA THR A 908 10.25 16.39 27.84
C THR A 908 10.11 17.22 26.57
N PHE A 909 9.14 16.88 25.72
CA PHE A 909 8.83 17.64 24.52
C PHE A 909 8.44 19.09 24.83
N LEU A 910 7.49 19.31 25.74
CA LEU A 910 7.05 20.65 26.15
C LEU A 910 8.21 21.45 26.73
N LYS A 911 8.97 20.87 27.66
CA LYS A 911 10.12 21.52 28.31
C LYS A 911 11.17 21.96 27.29
N LEU A 912 11.56 21.11 26.34
CA LEU A 912 12.56 21.47 25.33
C LEU A 912 12.04 22.57 24.39
N ARG A 913 10.76 22.52 24.03
CA ARG A 913 10.13 23.55 23.18
C ARG A 913 10.04 24.90 23.90
N ASP A 914 9.68 24.90 25.19
CA ASP A 914 9.65 26.10 26.03
C ASP A 914 11.05 26.69 26.26
N GLN A 915 12.09 25.85 26.23
CA GLN A 915 13.50 26.25 26.20
C GLN A 915 13.96 26.78 24.83
N GLY A 916 13.07 26.85 23.84
CA GLY A 916 13.33 27.41 22.52
C GLY A 916 13.78 26.41 21.45
N ASP A 917 13.76 25.11 21.74
CA ASP A 917 14.07 24.08 20.74
C ASP A 917 12.94 23.98 19.72
N LYS A 918 13.15 24.55 18.53
CA LYS A 918 12.20 24.51 17.41
C LYS A 918 12.29 23.20 16.61
N ASN A 919 13.29 22.39 16.89
CA ASN A 919 13.63 21.16 16.18
C ASN A 919 13.26 19.91 17.00
N ILE A 920 12.60 20.05 18.15
CA ILE A 920 12.01 18.92 18.86
C ILE A 920 10.61 18.60 18.30
N GLY A 921 10.35 17.31 18.08
CA GLY A 921 9.10 16.78 17.58
C GLY A 921 8.42 15.84 18.54
N TYR A 922 7.14 15.59 18.31
CA TYR A 922 6.34 14.74 19.17
C TYR A 922 5.17 14.10 18.42
N ALA A 923 4.94 12.81 18.68
CA ALA A 923 3.80 12.05 18.18
C ALA A 923 3.33 11.03 19.22
N SER A 924 2.02 11.00 19.47
CA SER A 924 1.40 9.95 20.26
C SER A 924 1.16 8.67 19.46
N SER A 925 1.16 7.54 20.17
CA SER A 925 0.87 6.21 19.66
C SER A 925 -0.18 5.44 20.50
N PHE A 926 -0.63 5.97 21.65
CA PHE A 926 -1.45 5.18 22.60
C PHE A 926 -2.88 4.87 22.12
N ASP A 927 -3.38 5.61 21.14
CA ASP A 927 -4.76 5.57 20.64
C ASP A 927 -5.03 4.41 19.66
N GLN A 928 -4.06 3.50 19.49
CA GLN A 928 -4.22 2.32 18.63
C GLN A 928 -4.96 1.16 19.33
N HIS A 929 -5.13 1.23 20.65
CA HIS A 929 -5.98 0.34 21.48
C HIS A 929 -5.83 -1.18 21.28
N ARG A 930 -4.65 -1.66 20.88
CA ARG A 930 -4.37 -3.11 20.79
C ARG A 930 -4.01 -3.68 22.16
N ALA A 931 -4.57 -4.84 22.50
CA ALA A 931 -4.26 -5.56 23.74
C ALA A 931 -2.92 -6.32 23.70
N TRP A 932 -1.89 -5.69 23.11
CA TRP A 932 -0.56 -6.23 22.94
C TRP A 932 0.47 -5.10 22.89
N TYR A 933 1.58 -5.24 23.62
CA TYR A 933 2.60 -4.19 23.78
C TYR A 933 3.48 -3.95 22.53
N HIS A 934 3.29 -4.77 21.49
CA HIS A 934 3.75 -4.50 20.12
C HIS A 934 2.54 -4.34 19.19
N PRO A 935 1.77 -3.25 19.32
CA PRO A 935 0.62 -3.02 18.45
C PRO A 935 1.07 -3.05 16.99
N GLN A 936 0.39 -3.83 16.16
CA GLN A 936 0.71 -3.94 14.74
C GLN A 936 0.30 -2.67 13.98
N ILE A 937 -0.58 -1.83 14.53
CA ILE A 937 -1.00 -0.57 13.90
C ILE A 937 0.11 0.49 14.06
N LYS A 938 1.00 0.58 13.08
CA LYS A 938 2.17 1.48 13.12
C LYS A 938 2.17 2.58 12.05
N VAL A 939 1.37 2.44 10.99
CA VAL A 939 1.27 3.44 9.92
C VAL A 939 0.85 4.82 10.45
N PRO A 940 -0.20 4.96 11.29
CA PRO A 940 -0.60 6.27 11.82
C PRO A 940 0.50 6.94 12.64
N VAL A 941 1.30 6.15 13.37
CA VAL A 941 2.40 6.64 14.21
C VAL A 941 3.52 7.23 13.33
N GLY A 942 3.94 6.51 12.28
CA GLY A 942 4.90 7.00 11.29
C GLY A 942 4.42 8.25 10.54
N GLU A 943 3.12 8.32 10.23
CA GLU A 943 2.54 9.51 9.59
C GLU A 943 2.50 10.73 10.50
N ARG A 944 2.19 10.56 11.79
CA ARG A 944 2.16 11.65 12.77
C ARG A 944 3.53 12.28 12.93
N ILE A 945 4.57 11.47 13.12
CA ILE A 945 5.91 12.00 13.29
C ILE A 945 6.45 12.60 11.98
N ALA A 946 6.00 12.12 10.82
CA ALA A 946 6.27 12.77 9.54
C ALA A 946 5.65 14.17 9.42
N LYS A 947 4.44 14.41 9.97
CA LYS A 947 3.83 15.76 9.99
C LYS A 947 4.72 16.77 10.71
N TRP A 948 5.34 16.38 11.83
CA TRP A 948 6.30 17.23 12.54
C TRP A 948 7.49 17.59 11.65
N ALA A 949 8.13 16.59 11.05
CA ALA A 949 9.29 16.82 10.19
C ALA A 949 8.89 17.71 9.00
N LEU A 950 7.78 17.44 8.34
CA LEU A 950 7.28 18.23 7.21
C LEU A 950 7.00 19.69 7.59
N ALA A 951 6.41 19.93 8.75
CA ALA A 951 6.12 21.28 9.21
C ALA A 951 7.39 22.06 9.61
N THR A 952 8.27 21.44 10.38
CA THR A 952 9.40 22.14 11.00
C THR A 952 10.67 22.14 10.14
N GLN A 953 10.90 21.09 9.36
CA GLN A 953 12.14 20.89 8.60
C GLN A 953 12.00 21.13 7.09
N TYR A 954 10.76 21.12 6.59
CA TYR A 954 10.45 21.31 5.16
C TYR A 954 9.46 22.44 4.89
N GLY A 955 9.07 23.20 5.92
CA GLY A 955 8.23 24.40 5.78
C GLY A 955 6.82 24.14 5.25
N LYS A 956 6.30 22.91 5.41
CA LYS A 956 4.93 22.58 4.97
C LYS A 956 3.91 23.12 5.96
N SER A 957 2.86 23.76 5.46
CA SER A 957 1.75 24.22 6.30
C SER A 957 0.84 23.03 6.64
N ILE A 958 1.12 22.38 7.77
CA ILE A 958 0.34 21.28 8.32
C ILE A 958 0.37 21.31 9.84
N ARG A 959 -0.79 21.11 10.48
CA ARG A 959 -0.82 20.90 11.92
C ARG A 959 -0.15 19.57 12.25
N TRP A 960 0.79 19.59 13.19
CA TRP A 960 1.45 18.41 13.73
C TRP A 960 1.36 18.33 15.25
N LEU A 961 1.09 19.45 15.92
CA LEU A 961 0.93 19.49 17.36
C LEU A 961 -0.40 18.85 17.77
N PRO A 962 -0.41 17.93 18.75
CA PRO A 962 -1.67 17.52 19.38
C PRO A 962 -2.37 18.75 19.96
N PRO A 963 -3.70 18.74 20.17
CA PRO A 963 -4.37 19.84 20.86
C PRO A 963 -3.64 20.16 22.18
N GLN A 964 -3.26 21.42 22.37
CA GLN A 964 -2.46 21.89 23.49
C GLN A 964 -3.38 22.52 24.53
N LEU A 965 -3.28 22.09 25.78
CA LEU A 965 -3.94 22.74 26.90
C LEU A 965 -3.33 24.13 27.11
N GLN A 966 -4.15 25.17 26.96
CA GLN A 966 -3.77 26.57 27.17
C GLN A 966 -4.14 27.04 28.58
N GLU A 967 -5.28 26.58 29.08
CA GLU A 967 -5.81 27.00 30.38
C GLU A 967 -6.59 25.85 31.02
N CYS A 968 -6.39 25.66 32.32
CA CYS A 968 -7.20 24.79 33.16
C CYS A 968 -7.79 25.63 34.29
N LYS A 969 -9.10 25.89 34.24
CA LYS A 969 -9.82 26.71 35.21
C LYS A 969 -10.67 25.81 36.11
N ILE A 970 -10.45 25.92 37.41
CA ILE A 970 -11.24 25.21 38.43
C ILE A 970 -12.39 26.12 38.87
N GLU A 971 -13.61 25.62 38.76
CA GLU A 971 -14.84 26.35 39.07
C GLU A 971 -15.74 25.50 39.99
N PRO A 972 -16.69 26.11 40.72
CA PRO A 972 -17.64 25.34 41.52
C PRO A 972 -18.35 24.29 40.66
N GLY A 973 -18.22 23.02 41.03
CA GLY A 973 -18.86 21.88 40.35
C GLY A 973 -18.21 21.42 39.04
N LYS A 974 -17.19 22.11 38.51
CA LYS A 974 -16.62 21.78 37.19
C LYS A 974 -15.17 22.23 36.99
N ILE A 975 -14.47 21.55 36.07
CA ILE A 975 -13.17 21.98 35.54
C ILE A 975 -13.36 22.37 34.08
N THR A 976 -12.92 23.55 33.69
CA THR A 976 -12.98 24.06 32.32
C THR A 976 -11.58 24.05 31.72
N LEU A 977 -11.39 23.30 30.63
CA LEU A 977 -10.14 23.18 29.89
C LEU A 977 -10.23 23.94 28.57
N LYS A 978 -9.36 24.92 28.36
CA LYS A 978 -9.24 25.65 27.09
C LYS A 978 -8.07 25.10 26.28
N LEU A 979 -8.34 24.77 25.03
CA LEU A 979 -7.38 24.23 24.08
C LEU A 979 -7.00 25.29 23.03
N ASP A 980 -5.84 25.11 22.39
CA ASP A 980 -5.37 25.97 21.30
C ASP A 980 -6.15 25.77 19.99
N THR A 981 -6.83 24.64 19.85
CA THR A 981 -7.64 24.24 18.68
C THR A 981 -8.91 23.54 19.13
N TRP A 982 -9.86 23.32 18.23
CA TRP A 982 -11.01 22.49 18.55
C TRP A 982 -10.60 21.02 18.67
N ALA A 983 -11.07 20.37 19.73
CA ALA A 983 -10.93 18.94 19.93
C ALA A 983 -12.28 18.24 19.78
N ILE A 984 -12.31 17.18 18.99
CA ILE A 984 -13.53 16.42 18.67
C ILE A 984 -13.31 14.93 18.90
N PRO A 985 -14.37 14.16 19.22
CA PRO A 985 -14.29 12.71 19.28
C PRO A 985 -13.82 12.05 17.97
N PHE A 986 -13.19 10.86 18.04
CA PHE A 986 -12.82 10.07 16.85
C PHE A 986 -14.02 9.66 16.01
N HIS A 987 -15.14 9.37 16.68
CA HIS A 987 -16.44 8.98 16.13
C HIS A 987 -17.55 9.80 16.80
N ASP A 988 -18.67 10.00 16.12
CA ASP A 988 -19.82 10.70 16.70
C ASP A 988 -20.26 10.04 18.01
N GLY A 989 -20.25 10.81 19.11
CA GLY A 989 -20.50 10.30 20.44
C GLY A 989 -20.06 11.26 21.56
N PRO A 990 -20.23 10.85 22.84
CA PRO A 990 -19.78 11.65 23.98
C PRO A 990 -18.26 11.74 24.05
N ILE A 991 -17.73 12.81 24.65
CA ILE A 991 -16.30 12.91 24.97
C ILE A 991 -16.00 11.95 26.14
N GLN A 992 -14.94 11.16 26.00
CA GLN A 992 -14.56 10.11 26.95
C GLN A 992 -13.10 10.25 27.41
N GLY A 993 -12.72 9.49 28.43
CA GLY A 993 -11.32 9.34 28.86
C GLY A 993 -10.81 10.32 29.91
N PHE A 994 -11.68 11.20 30.43
CA PHE A 994 -11.37 12.06 31.56
C PHE A 994 -11.70 11.39 32.89
N ALA A 995 -10.78 11.49 33.84
CA ALA A 995 -11.02 11.25 35.25
C ALA A 995 -10.86 12.57 36.02
N ILE A 996 -11.72 12.83 37.01
CA ILE A 996 -11.58 13.99 37.92
C ILE A 996 -11.59 13.54 39.38
N ALA A 997 -10.94 14.31 40.26
CA ALA A 997 -10.90 14.09 41.70
C ALA A 997 -10.98 15.42 42.47
N GLY A 998 -11.46 15.36 43.71
CA GLY A 998 -11.41 16.48 44.65
C GLY A 998 -10.10 16.51 45.43
N LYS A 999 -10.08 17.22 46.57
CA LYS A 999 -8.90 17.28 47.46
C LYS A 999 -8.47 15.92 48.01
N ASP A 1000 -9.37 14.94 48.03
CA ASP A 1000 -9.12 13.58 48.49
C ASP A 1000 -8.30 12.74 47.50
N GLY A 1001 -8.10 13.22 46.27
CA GLY A 1001 -7.36 12.50 45.22
C GLY A 1001 -8.08 11.24 44.71
N ARG A 1002 -9.37 11.05 45.04
CA ARG A 1002 -10.15 9.90 44.58
C ARG A 1002 -10.77 10.17 43.21
N PHE A 1003 -10.14 9.63 42.19
CA PHE A 1003 -10.57 9.78 40.80
C PHE A 1003 -11.87 9.02 40.50
N GLN A 1004 -12.71 9.65 39.69
CA GLN A 1004 -13.92 9.09 39.07
C GLN A 1004 -13.98 9.50 37.59
N PRO A 1005 -14.58 8.71 36.68
CA PRO A 1005 -14.81 9.15 35.31
C PRO A 1005 -15.65 10.43 35.29
N ALA A 1006 -15.29 11.36 34.41
CA ALA A 1006 -15.96 12.64 34.25
C ALA A 1006 -16.90 12.65 33.06
N LYS A 1007 -18.05 13.33 33.19
CA LYS A 1007 -18.82 13.80 32.05
C LYS A 1007 -18.06 14.96 31.42
N ALA A 1008 -17.71 14.82 30.15
CA ALA A 1008 -17.04 15.83 29.36
C ALA A 1008 -17.97 16.32 28.23
N VAL A 1009 -18.13 17.63 28.11
CA VAL A 1009 -18.91 18.29 27.05
C VAL A 1009 -18.15 19.50 26.53
N TRP A 1010 -18.44 19.95 25.31
CA TRP A 1010 -17.98 21.28 24.90
C TRP A 1010 -18.69 22.37 25.72
N LEU A 1011 -18.11 23.55 25.82
CA LEU A 1011 -18.78 24.68 26.47
C LEU A 1011 -20.00 25.12 25.63
N ASP A 1012 -21.19 25.16 26.23
CA ASP A 1012 -22.37 25.75 25.60
C ASP A 1012 -22.47 27.24 25.96
N LYS A 1013 -22.30 28.12 24.97
CA LYS A 1013 -22.45 29.58 25.17
C LYS A 1013 -23.90 30.02 25.39
N ASN A 1014 -24.85 29.16 25.06
CA ASN A 1014 -26.29 29.39 25.21
C ASN A 1014 -26.91 28.54 26.33
N GLU A 1015 -26.11 28.02 27.27
CA GLU A 1015 -26.58 27.11 28.32
C GLU A 1015 -27.90 27.61 28.97
N GLY A 1016 -28.98 26.82 28.80
CA GLY A 1016 -30.31 27.13 29.33
C GLY A 1016 -31.13 28.20 28.58
N LYS A 1017 -30.70 28.66 27.40
CA LYS A 1017 -31.32 29.77 26.64
C LYS A 1017 -31.78 29.42 25.22
N GLY A 1018 -31.92 28.13 24.88
CA GLY A 1018 -32.41 27.66 23.58
C GLY A 1018 -31.51 26.60 22.96
N GLU A 1019 -31.32 26.64 21.64
CA GLU A 1019 -30.43 25.73 20.92
C GLU A 1019 -28.97 25.90 21.37
N PRO A 1020 -28.23 24.80 21.63
CA PRO A 1020 -26.84 24.86 22.07
C PRO A 1020 -25.92 25.59 21.09
N ASN A 1021 -25.01 26.42 21.62
CA ASN A 1021 -23.96 27.09 20.86
C ASN A 1021 -22.58 26.66 21.37
N TRP A 1022 -22.08 25.55 20.82
CA TRP A 1022 -20.87 24.88 21.28
C TRP A 1022 -19.57 25.62 20.91
N GLU A 1023 -18.75 25.94 21.92
CA GLU A 1023 -17.35 26.33 21.76
C GLU A 1023 -16.44 25.09 21.86
N ARG A 1024 -16.08 24.54 20.69
CA ARG A 1024 -15.38 23.25 20.59
C ARG A 1024 -13.89 23.28 21.00
N SER A 1025 -13.32 24.46 21.24
CA SER A 1025 -11.99 24.63 21.86
C SER A 1025 -12.02 24.55 23.39
N THR A 1026 -13.20 24.42 24.00
CA THR A 1026 -13.33 24.44 25.46
C THR A 1026 -14.12 23.24 25.94
N ILE A 1027 -13.52 22.44 26.82
CA ILE A 1027 -14.11 21.23 27.39
C ILE A 1027 -14.45 21.50 28.85
N VAL A 1028 -15.68 21.18 29.23
CA VAL A 1028 -16.19 21.27 30.60
C VAL A 1028 -16.30 19.87 31.17
N LEU A 1029 -15.61 19.63 32.28
CA LEU A 1029 -15.58 18.37 33.02
C LEU A 1029 -16.42 18.49 34.29
N SER A 1030 -17.27 17.51 34.54
CA SER A 1030 -18.10 17.44 35.76
C SER A 1030 -18.37 15.98 36.16
N SER A 1031 -18.68 15.74 37.44
CA SER A 1031 -19.12 14.44 37.92
C SER A 1031 -19.95 14.62 39.19
N GLU A 1032 -21.10 13.95 39.29
CA GLU A 1032 -21.92 13.98 40.51
C GLU A 1032 -21.25 13.29 41.70
N LEU A 1033 -20.31 12.38 41.41
CA LEU A 1033 -19.50 11.71 42.43
C LEU A 1033 -18.35 12.59 42.93
N VAL A 1034 -18.06 13.71 42.25
CA VAL A 1034 -16.98 14.64 42.58
C VAL A 1034 -17.52 16.08 42.50
N PRO A 1035 -18.27 16.53 43.52
CA PRO A 1035 -18.92 17.85 43.50
C PRO A 1035 -17.95 19.03 43.56
N GLU A 1036 -16.72 18.81 44.05
CA GLU A 1036 -15.66 19.83 44.12
C GLU A 1036 -14.41 19.35 43.37
N PRO A 1037 -14.44 19.29 42.02
CA PRO A 1037 -13.33 18.75 41.24
C PRO A 1037 -12.16 19.75 41.21
N ILE A 1038 -10.94 19.26 41.47
CA ILE A 1038 -9.69 20.05 41.47
C ILE A 1038 -8.65 19.41 40.54
N TYR A 1039 -8.60 18.08 40.51
CA TYR A 1039 -7.67 17.33 39.69
C TYR A 1039 -8.38 16.72 38.49
N PHE A 1040 -7.68 16.66 37.36
CA PHE A 1040 -8.09 15.89 36.18
C PHE A 1040 -6.93 15.06 35.64
N ARG A 1041 -7.28 13.95 34.99
CA ARG A 1041 -6.41 13.11 34.19
C ARG A 1041 -7.11 12.76 32.88
N TYR A 1042 -6.40 12.82 31.76
CA TYR A 1042 -6.88 12.36 30.46
C TYR A 1042 -6.02 11.19 29.95
N ALA A 1043 -6.67 10.17 29.38
CA ALA A 1043 -6.02 8.98 28.82
C ALA A 1043 -5.02 8.29 29.79
N TRP A 1044 -5.34 8.27 31.10
CA TRP A 1044 -4.42 7.89 32.17
C TRP A 1044 -4.56 6.43 32.60
N ALA A 1045 -4.25 5.49 31.72
CA ALA A 1045 -4.26 4.06 32.00
C ALA A 1045 -3.39 3.30 31.02
N ARG A 1046 -2.98 2.07 31.35
CA ARG A 1046 -2.09 1.24 30.51
C ARG A 1046 -2.53 1.16 29.03
N ASN A 1047 -3.81 0.94 28.79
CA ASN A 1047 -4.48 1.05 27.51
C ASN A 1047 -5.76 1.89 27.74
N PRO A 1048 -5.69 3.22 27.56
CA PRO A 1048 -6.70 4.12 28.09
C PRO A 1048 -7.99 4.12 27.27
N LEU A 1049 -9.12 4.42 27.93
CA LEU A 1049 -10.32 4.90 27.29
C LEU A 1049 -10.07 6.35 26.95
N GLU A 1050 -10.19 6.71 25.69
CA GLU A 1050 -9.92 8.05 25.20
C GLU A 1050 -10.64 8.20 23.85
N ASN A 1051 -10.96 9.42 23.43
CA ASN A 1051 -11.47 9.59 22.07
C ASN A 1051 -11.23 10.95 21.43
N LEU A 1052 -10.42 11.85 21.99
CA LEU A 1052 -10.27 13.21 21.47
C LEU A 1052 -9.13 13.33 20.47
N LYS A 1053 -9.40 14.03 19.37
CA LYS A 1053 -8.43 14.42 18.35
C LYS A 1053 -8.59 15.89 17.94
N SER A 1054 -7.57 16.45 17.30
CA SER A 1054 -7.67 17.76 16.65
C SER A 1054 -8.71 17.74 15.52
N SER A 1055 -9.55 18.77 15.44
CA SER A 1055 -10.45 18.98 14.30
C SER A 1055 -9.72 19.33 13.00
N GLU A 1056 -8.56 19.99 13.10
CA GLU A 1056 -7.73 20.38 11.95
C GLU A 1056 -7.04 19.17 11.32
N ASN A 1057 -6.85 18.10 12.09
CA ASN A 1057 -6.27 16.85 11.63
C ASN A 1057 -6.74 15.66 12.46
N ALA A 1058 -7.58 14.81 11.85
CA ALA A 1058 -8.14 13.63 12.50
C ALA A 1058 -7.11 12.56 12.94
N GLY A 1059 -5.83 12.73 12.59
CA GLY A 1059 -4.75 11.85 13.03
C GLY A 1059 -3.91 12.39 14.19
N LEU A 1060 -4.35 13.42 14.94
CA LEU A 1060 -3.61 13.98 16.08
C LEU A 1060 -4.44 13.88 17.37
N PRO A 1061 -4.21 12.88 18.22
CA PRO A 1061 -4.96 12.72 19.48
C PRO A 1061 -4.61 13.84 20.48
N PHE A 1062 -5.52 14.14 21.39
CA PHE A 1062 -5.24 14.95 22.59
C PHE A 1062 -4.39 14.10 23.53
N ASP A 1063 -3.24 14.60 23.99
CA ASP A 1063 -2.29 13.72 24.67
C ASP A 1063 -2.64 13.38 26.13
N THR A 1064 -2.03 12.30 26.64
CA THR A 1064 -2.03 11.95 28.06
C THR A 1064 -1.47 13.12 28.88
N GLN A 1065 -2.31 13.66 29.75
CA GLN A 1065 -1.95 14.77 30.61
C GLN A 1065 -2.82 14.83 31.85
N ARG A 1066 -2.33 15.54 32.86
CA ARG A 1066 -2.95 15.71 34.16
C ARG A 1066 -2.54 17.04 34.78
N ASN A 1067 -3.20 17.44 35.85
CA ASN A 1067 -2.80 18.59 36.68
C ASN A 1067 -2.45 18.21 38.14
N ASP A 1068 -2.37 16.92 38.46
CA ASP A 1068 -1.90 16.42 39.76
C ASP A 1068 -0.44 15.91 39.68
N SER A 1069 0.14 15.61 40.85
CA SER A 1069 1.49 15.04 40.98
C SER A 1069 1.54 13.68 41.68
N PHE A 1070 0.41 12.97 41.79
CA PHE A 1070 0.35 11.73 42.57
C PHE A 1070 1.12 10.60 41.88
N SER A 1071 2.03 9.97 42.62
CA SER A 1071 2.73 8.74 42.24
C SER A 1071 1.88 7.50 42.52
N LEU A 1072 2.29 6.32 42.00
CA LEU A 1072 1.65 5.05 42.36
C LEU A 1072 1.67 4.80 43.87
N ALA A 1073 2.72 5.23 44.58
CA ALA A 1073 2.81 5.11 46.03
C ALA A 1073 1.78 5.99 46.74
N ASP A 1074 1.55 7.23 46.26
CA ASP A 1074 0.50 8.10 46.80
C ASP A 1074 -0.89 7.49 46.58
N MET A 1075 -1.12 6.86 45.41
CA MET A 1075 -2.37 6.17 45.11
C MET A 1075 -2.62 4.98 46.06
N VAL A 1076 -1.58 4.24 46.48
CA VAL A 1076 -1.71 3.20 47.51
C VAL A 1076 -2.22 3.81 48.81
N GLU A 1077 -1.63 4.91 49.26
CA GLU A 1077 -2.03 5.58 50.51
C GLU A 1077 -3.48 6.10 50.43
N ILE A 1078 -3.85 6.77 49.33
CA ILE A 1078 -5.20 7.32 49.12
C ILE A 1078 -6.29 6.24 49.13
N TYR A 1079 -6.06 5.11 48.44
CA TYR A 1079 -7.11 4.10 48.24
C TYR A 1079 -7.13 3.01 49.32
N THR A 1080 -6.00 2.72 49.95
CA THR A 1080 -5.87 1.65 50.96
C THR A 1080 -5.67 2.15 52.38
N GLY A 1081 -5.29 3.42 52.57
CA GLY A 1081 -4.91 3.99 53.86
C GLY A 1081 -3.54 3.52 54.39
N LYS A 1082 -2.77 2.77 53.58
CA LYS A 1082 -1.47 2.22 53.95
C LYS A 1082 -0.34 2.92 53.20
N LYS A 1083 0.77 3.19 53.89
CA LYS A 1083 2.01 3.64 53.26
C LYS A 1083 2.73 2.47 52.59
N THR A 1084 3.49 2.76 51.54
CA THR A 1084 4.35 1.74 50.91
C THR A 1084 5.48 1.32 51.85
N THR A 1085 5.86 0.05 51.74
CA THR A 1085 6.90 -0.57 52.57
C THR A 1085 8.26 0.06 52.29
N THR A 1086 8.54 0.34 51.02
CA THR A 1086 9.69 1.15 50.58
C THR A 1086 9.18 2.53 50.19
N PRO A 1087 9.68 3.62 50.80
CA PRO A 1087 9.19 4.97 50.49
C PRO A 1087 9.24 5.27 48.99
N GLY A 1088 8.09 5.61 48.42
CA GLY A 1088 7.97 5.99 47.01
C GLY A 1088 8.18 4.87 46.00
N VAL A 1089 8.15 3.59 46.42
CA VAL A 1089 8.22 2.41 45.55
C VAL A 1089 7.07 1.47 45.90
N ILE A 1090 6.39 0.97 44.88
CA ILE A 1090 5.29 0.00 45.05
C ILE A 1090 5.79 -1.43 44.79
N SER A 1091 5.55 -2.34 45.73
CA SER A 1091 5.81 -3.77 45.56
C SER A 1091 4.70 -4.46 44.74
N PRO A 1092 4.95 -5.65 44.17
CA PRO A 1092 3.91 -6.43 43.48
C PRO A 1092 2.70 -6.75 44.37
N LYS A 1093 2.88 -6.84 45.69
CA LYS A 1093 1.79 -7.05 46.64
C LYS A 1093 0.94 -5.78 46.78
N GLU A 1094 1.57 -4.64 47.03
CA GLU A 1094 0.88 -3.35 47.18
C GLU A 1094 0.17 -2.92 45.89
N SER A 1095 0.76 -3.22 44.72
CA SER A 1095 0.10 -3.04 43.42
C SER A 1095 -1.21 -3.83 43.32
N ARG A 1096 -1.22 -5.11 43.73
CA ARG A 1096 -2.45 -5.92 43.76
C ARG A 1096 -3.48 -5.38 44.76
N GLU A 1097 -3.04 -4.92 45.93
CA GLU A 1097 -3.94 -4.31 46.93
C GLU A 1097 -4.60 -3.02 46.39
N LEU A 1098 -3.83 -2.17 45.72
CA LEU A 1098 -4.34 -0.95 45.07
C LEU A 1098 -5.36 -1.29 43.97
N VAL A 1099 -5.04 -2.26 43.10
CA VAL A 1099 -5.96 -2.72 42.04
C VAL A 1099 -7.29 -3.20 42.63
N GLN A 1100 -7.27 -3.97 43.72
CA GLN A 1100 -8.49 -4.44 44.39
C GLN A 1100 -9.30 -3.28 44.99
N ALA A 1101 -8.63 -2.29 45.60
CA ALA A 1101 -9.29 -1.10 46.14
C ALA A 1101 -9.98 -0.27 45.03
N LEU A 1102 -9.34 -0.12 43.88
CA LEU A 1102 -9.89 0.58 42.71
C LEU A 1102 -11.07 -0.17 42.10
N GLN A 1103 -11.02 -1.51 42.02
CA GLN A 1103 -12.16 -2.33 41.58
C GLN A 1103 -13.38 -2.18 42.50
N ALA A 1104 -13.15 -2.10 43.80
CA ALA A 1104 -14.22 -1.85 44.77
C ALA A 1104 -14.83 -0.45 44.57
N GLU A 1105 -14.01 0.55 44.25
CA GLU A 1105 -14.48 1.91 43.97
C GLU A 1105 -15.32 1.97 42.68
N ASP A 1106 -14.88 1.33 41.60
CA ASP A 1106 -15.65 1.21 40.36
C ASP A 1106 -17.00 0.49 40.58
N LYS A 1107 -17.02 -0.52 41.45
CA LYS A 1107 -18.25 -1.21 41.83
C LYS A 1107 -19.23 -0.26 42.55
N LYS A 1108 -18.74 0.59 43.46
CA LYS A 1108 -19.59 1.60 44.15
C LYS A 1108 -20.18 2.60 43.16
N ARG A 1109 -19.37 3.13 42.24
CA ARG A 1109 -19.85 4.04 41.19
C ARG A 1109 -20.96 3.38 40.37
N ARG A 1110 -20.76 2.17 39.88
CA ARG A 1110 -21.77 1.47 39.06
C ARG A 1110 -23.08 1.23 39.81
N PHE A 1111 -23.03 0.97 41.13
CA PHE A 1111 -24.24 0.91 41.95
C PHE A 1111 -24.95 2.26 42.05
N PHE A 1112 -24.20 3.36 42.21
CA PHE A 1112 -24.76 4.71 42.21
C PHE A 1112 -25.44 5.04 40.88
N GLU A 1113 -24.76 4.79 39.75
CA GLU A 1113 -25.28 5.00 38.39
C GLU A 1113 -26.54 4.15 38.12
N ALA A 1114 -26.51 2.87 38.49
CA ALA A 1114 -27.65 1.96 38.31
C ALA A 1114 -28.87 2.40 39.14
N ARG A 1115 -28.66 2.83 40.38
CA ARG A 1115 -29.74 3.35 41.24
C ARG A 1115 -30.36 4.61 40.64
N LYS A 1116 -29.52 5.54 40.18
CA LYS A 1116 -29.99 6.77 39.52
C LYS A 1116 -30.83 6.47 38.28
N LEU A 1117 -30.38 5.54 37.43
CA LEU A 1117 -31.12 5.13 36.23
C LEU A 1117 -32.49 4.51 36.58
N LEU A 1118 -32.57 3.73 37.67
CA LEU A 1118 -33.83 3.18 38.16
C LEU A 1118 -34.76 4.28 38.68
N ASP A 1119 -34.22 5.24 39.44
CA ASP A 1119 -34.98 6.38 39.96
C ASP A 1119 -35.56 7.24 38.81
N GLU A 1120 -34.76 7.52 37.77
CA GLU A 1120 -35.20 8.24 36.56
C GLU A 1120 -36.30 7.51 35.77
N LYS A 1121 -36.18 6.17 35.64
CA LYS A 1121 -37.20 5.36 34.92
C LYS A 1121 -38.47 5.12 35.72
N SER A 1122 -38.38 5.03 37.05
CA SER A 1122 -39.55 4.87 37.93
C SER A 1122 -40.50 6.07 37.89
N GLY A 1123 -40.00 7.26 37.52
CA GLY A 1123 -40.80 8.46 37.26
C GLY A 1123 -41.66 8.43 35.99
N PHE A 1124 -41.54 7.43 35.12
CA PHE A 1124 -42.32 7.28 33.87
C PHE A 1124 -43.56 6.37 34.00
N SER A 1125 -43.94 5.95 35.22
CA SER A 1125 -45.08 5.04 35.48
C SER A 1125 -46.36 5.73 35.99
N SER A 1126 -46.70 6.91 35.44
CA SER A 1126 -48.05 7.48 35.60
C SER A 1126 -48.48 8.25 34.35
N GLY A 1127 -48.97 7.51 33.34
CA GLY A 1127 -49.76 8.10 32.26
C GLY A 1127 -49.54 7.54 30.86
N ARG A 1128 -49.83 6.26 30.63
CA ARG A 1128 -50.69 5.75 29.54
C ARG A 1128 -50.78 4.23 29.62
#